data_AF-A0A0W1RDV3-F1
#
_entry.id   AF-A0A0W1RDV3-F1
#
_cell.length_a   1.000
_cell.length_b   1.000
_cell.length_c   1.000
_cell.angle_alpha   90.00
_cell.angle_beta   90.00
_cell.angle_gamma   90.00
#
_symmetry.space_group_name_H-M   'P 1'
#
loop_
_entity.id
_entity.type
_entity.pdbx_description
1 polymer ?
#
loop_
_entity_poly.entity_id
_entity_poly.type
_entity_poly.pdbx_seq_one_letter_code
_entity_poly.pdbx_strand_id
1 'polypeptide(L)'
;MNIVPDTSAVIDGRVSERVESGAYDGVTVLVPEAVVGELESQANAGYDSGWEGLEELQKLAEYVDDRTINVEFVGRRPSVGEQDAAHEGDIDALIRDIADDHEATLLTSDVVQAEVGRAKGIDVEYVEPRIRGGESLAIEEFFDDETMSVHLKAGTKPKAKRGALSEMHYEIISDEVSDEVQMKEWADDIEQSARSSNQGFIELSEPGMKIVQFRNYRIAVARPPFSDGIEITAVRPIAKTSLEDYEFVDELKDRLLERQRGVLISGSPGAGKSTFAQAVAEFLNDNDYAVKTMEKPRDLQVGPEITQYTALGGQMEKTADSLLLVRPDYTIYDEVRKTNDFSVFSDMRLAGVGMVGVVHATRAIDALQRLIGRVELGMIPQVVDTVVYIEAGEVHTVYDVTTEVKVPEGLTADDLARPVIQVRNFETGRPEFEIYTFNRQVVTVPLGGDDGRGNESGVSRIAKQEIEREIRSIARGHVDVELKGQDRAAVYVEENDISYVIGKGGGRITDIEERLGIDIDVRTHEENPKMGSSGSAENGSGGAGGAGGASGGINAPEGEIVTPEITSRHIVVRMDGHVGETVEVRAGGEYLFTATVGRGGDIQVSRGSAIADELEDAIDRKQQITVVPA
;
A
#
# COMPACT_ATOMS: atom_id res chain seq x y z
N MET A 1 -53.64 36.88 -6.36
CA MET A 1 -52.75 35.88 -5.76
C MET A 1 -51.49 36.63 -5.37
N ASN A 2 -50.96 36.38 -4.18
CA ASN A 2 -49.73 36.99 -3.69
C ASN A 2 -48.65 35.93 -3.67
N ILE A 3 -47.45 36.28 -4.12
CA ILE A 3 -46.33 35.34 -4.20
C ILE A 3 -45.11 35.97 -3.56
N VAL A 4 -44.43 35.22 -2.71
CA VAL A 4 -43.19 35.63 -2.05
C VAL A 4 -42.06 34.75 -2.58
N PRO A 5 -41.18 35.25 -3.44
CA PRO A 5 -40.02 34.49 -3.87
C PRO A 5 -38.91 34.54 -2.82
N ASP A 6 -38.24 33.40 -2.61
CA ASP A 6 -37.01 33.35 -1.83
C ASP A 6 -35.79 33.73 -2.68
N THR A 7 -34.60 33.80 -2.05
CA THR A 7 -33.36 34.16 -2.74
C THR A 7 -33.06 33.20 -3.88
N SER A 8 -33.29 31.90 -3.70
CA SER A 8 -33.03 30.86 -4.71
C SER A 8 -33.90 31.03 -5.98
N ALA A 9 -35.19 31.30 -5.82
CA ALA A 9 -36.12 31.51 -6.93
C ALA A 9 -35.83 32.80 -7.72
N VAL A 10 -35.34 33.85 -7.05
CA VAL A 10 -34.93 35.11 -7.71
C VAL A 10 -33.65 34.91 -8.51
N ILE A 11 -32.62 34.27 -7.95
CA ILE A 11 -31.36 33.99 -8.65
C ILE A 11 -31.61 33.13 -9.92
N ASP A 12 -32.46 32.13 -9.80
CA ASP A 12 -32.79 31.22 -10.90
C ASP A 12 -33.68 31.84 -11.99
N GLY A 13 -34.17 33.07 -11.80
CA GLY A 13 -35.10 33.72 -12.71
C GLY A 13 -36.45 33.01 -12.82
N ARG A 14 -36.88 32.34 -11.75
CA ARG A 14 -38.13 31.56 -11.73
C ARG A 14 -39.38 32.43 -11.65
N VAL A 15 -39.23 33.69 -11.25
CA VAL A 15 -40.35 34.64 -11.17
C VAL A 15 -40.70 35.13 -12.57
N SER A 16 -39.74 35.67 -13.32
CA SER A 16 -39.92 36.15 -14.69
C SER A 16 -40.40 35.04 -15.63
N GLU A 17 -39.87 33.83 -15.52
CA GLU A 17 -40.32 32.66 -16.29
C GLU A 17 -41.84 32.39 -16.16
N ARG A 18 -42.40 32.61 -14.97
CA ARG A 18 -43.83 32.43 -14.71
C ARG A 18 -44.68 33.58 -15.18
N VAL A 19 -44.11 34.77 -15.24
CA VAL A 19 -44.74 35.94 -15.88
C VAL A 19 -44.81 35.70 -17.39
N GLU A 20 -43.71 35.26 -18.02
CA GLU A 20 -43.64 34.99 -19.46
C GLU A 20 -44.57 33.86 -19.92
N SER A 21 -44.75 32.84 -19.10
CA SER A 21 -45.69 31.73 -19.38
C SER A 21 -47.17 32.09 -19.16
N GLY A 22 -47.46 33.29 -18.66
CA GLY A 22 -48.82 33.77 -18.33
C GLY A 22 -49.39 33.16 -17.05
N ALA A 23 -48.60 32.39 -16.30
CA ALA A 23 -49.03 31.81 -15.02
C ALA A 23 -49.25 32.89 -13.96
N TYR A 24 -48.50 34.00 -14.03
CA TYR A 24 -48.52 35.10 -13.06
C TYR A 24 -49.23 36.37 -13.55
N ASP A 25 -50.09 36.29 -14.57
CA ASP A 25 -50.86 37.45 -15.03
C ASP A 25 -51.72 38.06 -13.92
N GLY A 26 -51.48 39.34 -13.59
CA GLY A 26 -52.23 40.07 -12.55
C GLY A 26 -51.92 39.63 -11.11
N VAL A 27 -50.81 38.91 -10.90
CA VAL A 27 -50.31 38.51 -9.58
C VAL A 27 -49.54 39.67 -8.93
N THR A 28 -49.56 39.73 -7.59
CA THR A 28 -48.71 40.62 -6.80
C THR A 28 -47.51 39.83 -6.28
N VAL A 29 -46.31 40.18 -6.73
CA VAL A 29 -45.04 39.63 -6.24
C VAL A 29 -44.55 40.48 -5.07
N LEU A 30 -44.48 39.87 -3.90
CA LEU A 30 -44.03 40.47 -2.66
C LEU A 30 -42.55 40.11 -2.46
N VAL A 31 -41.63 40.97 -2.87
CA VAL A 31 -40.18 40.73 -2.79
C VAL A 31 -39.68 41.10 -1.39
N PRO A 32 -39.15 40.16 -0.58
CA PRO A 32 -38.61 40.49 0.72
C PRO A 32 -37.37 41.42 0.65
N GLU A 33 -37.34 42.46 1.46
CA GLU A 33 -36.16 43.35 1.62
C GLU A 33 -34.90 42.57 2.09
N ALA A 34 -35.11 41.43 2.76
CA ALA A 34 -34.03 40.52 3.12
C ALA A 34 -33.37 39.86 1.89
N VAL A 35 -34.17 39.47 0.89
CA VAL A 35 -33.68 38.90 -0.38
C VAL A 35 -32.88 39.95 -1.16
N VAL A 36 -33.39 41.18 -1.26
CA VAL A 36 -32.65 42.28 -1.92
C VAL A 36 -31.31 42.54 -1.23
N GLY A 37 -31.31 42.61 0.10
CA GLY A 37 -30.09 42.83 0.87
C GLY A 37 -29.06 41.71 0.71
N GLU A 38 -29.52 40.46 0.58
CA GLU A 38 -28.65 39.31 0.32
C GLU A 38 -28.05 39.36 -1.09
N LEU A 39 -28.85 39.64 -2.12
CA LEU A 39 -28.40 39.77 -3.51
C LEU A 39 -27.38 40.89 -3.69
N GLU A 40 -27.62 42.06 -3.08
CA GLU A 40 -26.66 43.17 -3.08
C GLU A 40 -25.36 42.80 -2.37
N SER A 41 -25.43 42.10 -1.24
CA SER A 41 -24.24 41.62 -0.52
C SER A 41 -23.44 40.67 -1.38
N GLN A 42 -24.11 39.70 -2.03
CA GLN A 42 -23.49 38.75 -2.93
C GLN A 42 -22.84 39.45 -4.14
N ALA A 43 -23.53 40.41 -4.76
CA ALA A 43 -23.00 41.17 -5.90
C ALA A 43 -21.78 42.03 -5.51
N ASN A 44 -21.83 42.68 -4.34
CA ASN A 44 -20.70 43.47 -3.80
C ASN A 44 -19.50 42.59 -3.43
N ALA A 45 -19.74 41.35 -3.01
CA ALA A 45 -18.71 40.35 -2.77
C ALA A 45 -18.18 39.70 -4.07
N GLY A 46 -18.75 40.05 -5.23
CA GLY A 46 -18.32 39.58 -6.54
C GLY A 46 -18.88 38.21 -6.95
N TYR A 47 -19.96 37.73 -6.32
CA TYR A 47 -20.65 36.51 -6.74
C TYR A 47 -21.62 36.79 -7.89
N ASP A 48 -21.60 35.94 -8.92
CA ASP A 48 -22.42 36.12 -10.12
C ASP A 48 -23.91 35.91 -9.81
N SER A 49 -24.22 35.02 -8.86
CA SER A 49 -25.58 34.81 -8.32
C SER A 49 -26.22 36.11 -7.82
N GLY A 50 -25.43 37.01 -7.21
CA GLY A 50 -25.91 38.30 -6.77
C GLY A 50 -26.28 39.22 -7.94
N TRP A 51 -25.46 39.23 -9.00
CA TRP A 51 -25.73 40.02 -10.21
C TRP A 51 -26.94 39.47 -10.97
N GLU A 52 -27.06 38.15 -11.11
CA GLU A 52 -28.20 37.48 -11.74
C GLU A 52 -29.52 37.78 -11.00
N GLY A 53 -29.51 37.72 -9.67
CA GLY A 53 -30.69 38.08 -8.90
C GLY A 53 -31.06 39.56 -9.04
N LEU A 54 -30.07 40.46 -9.13
CA LEU A 54 -30.32 41.89 -9.41
C LEU A 54 -30.89 42.12 -10.82
N GLU A 55 -30.41 41.39 -11.83
CA GLU A 55 -30.97 41.41 -13.18
C GLU A 55 -32.42 40.91 -13.21
N GLU A 56 -32.73 39.85 -12.46
CA GLU A 56 -34.10 39.37 -12.29
C GLU A 56 -35.00 40.46 -11.68
N LEU A 57 -34.55 41.14 -10.62
CA LEU A 57 -35.31 42.26 -10.03
C LEU A 57 -35.54 43.41 -11.03
N GLN A 58 -34.58 43.67 -11.93
CA GLN A 58 -34.76 44.65 -13.01
C GLN A 58 -35.84 44.19 -14.01
N LYS A 59 -35.84 42.92 -14.42
CA LYS A 59 -36.88 42.36 -15.30
C LYS A 59 -38.27 42.43 -14.65
N LEU A 60 -38.36 42.16 -13.35
CA LEU A 60 -39.63 42.32 -12.63
C LEU A 60 -40.15 43.76 -12.66
N ALA A 61 -39.26 44.76 -12.59
CA ALA A 61 -39.64 46.16 -12.74
C ALA A 61 -40.15 46.47 -14.16
N GLU A 62 -39.55 45.90 -15.20
CA GLU A 62 -40.03 46.05 -16.59
C GLU A 62 -41.47 45.49 -16.75
N TYR A 63 -41.77 44.34 -16.15
CA TYR A 63 -43.14 43.79 -16.19
C TYR A 63 -44.17 44.61 -15.40
N VAL A 64 -43.74 45.39 -14.42
CA VAL A 64 -44.61 46.37 -13.73
C VAL A 64 -44.93 47.54 -14.65
N ASP A 65 -43.93 48.05 -15.37
CA ASP A 65 -44.12 49.14 -16.35
C ASP A 65 -45.10 48.72 -17.47
N ASP A 66 -45.00 47.46 -17.90
CA ASP A 66 -45.90 46.85 -18.89
C ASP A 66 -47.28 46.42 -18.32
N ARG A 67 -47.50 46.60 -17.00
CA ARG A 67 -48.72 46.24 -16.25
C ARG A 67 -49.09 44.76 -16.31
N THR A 68 -48.10 43.89 -16.46
CA THR A 68 -48.28 42.43 -16.46
C THR A 68 -48.43 41.90 -15.03
N ILE A 69 -47.65 42.46 -14.09
CA ILE A 69 -47.68 42.13 -12.66
C ILE A 69 -47.62 43.38 -11.78
N ASN A 70 -47.88 43.20 -10.47
CA ASN A 70 -47.52 44.19 -9.44
C ASN A 70 -46.33 43.67 -8.64
N VAL A 71 -45.38 44.53 -8.29
CA VAL A 71 -44.25 44.19 -7.42
C VAL A 71 -44.25 45.12 -6.21
N GLU A 72 -44.20 44.55 -5.00
CA GLU A 72 -44.06 45.29 -3.75
C GLU A 72 -42.86 44.76 -2.97
N PHE A 73 -41.98 45.66 -2.52
CA PHE A 73 -40.87 45.31 -1.64
C PHE A 73 -41.36 45.35 -0.18
N VAL A 74 -41.24 44.22 0.53
CA VAL A 74 -41.88 44.02 1.84
C VAL A 74 -40.91 43.52 2.91
N GLY A 75 -41.27 43.72 4.17
CA GLY A 75 -40.47 43.30 5.32
C GLY A 75 -39.41 44.31 5.74
N ARG A 76 -38.53 43.89 6.65
CA ARG A 76 -37.42 44.71 7.15
C ARG A 76 -36.14 44.38 6.37
N ARG A 77 -35.34 45.40 6.08
CA ARG A 77 -33.97 45.21 5.59
C ARG A 77 -33.05 44.88 6.76
N PRO A 78 -32.38 43.72 6.77
CA PRO A 78 -31.39 43.39 7.80
C PRO A 78 -30.24 44.41 7.78
N SER A 79 -29.69 44.74 8.95
CA SER A 79 -28.51 45.63 9.00
C SER A 79 -27.24 44.89 8.53
N VAL A 80 -26.23 45.62 8.03
CA VAL A 80 -24.98 45.03 7.51
C VAL A 80 -24.33 44.06 8.52
N GLY A 81 -24.34 44.41 9.81
CA GLY A 81 -23.80 43.54 10.87
C GLY A 81 -24.66 42.32 11.22
N GLU A 82 -25.95 42.35 10.89
CA GLU A 82 -26.84 41.18 10.98
C GLU A 82 -26.71 40.29 9.74
N GLN A 83 -26.41 40.85 8.56
CA GLN A 83 -26.21 40.09 7.32
C GLN A 83 -24.93 39.25 7.37
N ASP A 84 -23.83 39.79 7.89
CA ASP A 84 -22.56 39.05 8.02
C ASP A 84 -22.59 37.95 9.11
N ALA A 85 -23.53 38.05 10.05
CA ALA A 85 -23.64 37.17 11.21
C ALA A 85 -24.82 36.17 11.14
N ALA A 86 -25.84 36.47 10.34
CA ALA A 86 -26.99 35.61 10.12
C ALA A 86 -26.55 34.33 9.40
N HIS A 87 -27.08 33.19 9.85
CA HIS A 87 -26.96 31.95 9.08
C HIS A 87 -28.01 31.98 7.95
N GLU A 88 -27.75 31.28 6.85
CA GLU A 88 -28.67 31.17 5.68
C GLU A 88 -30.14 30.92 6.13
N GLY A 89 -30.33 30.08 7.14
CA GLY A 89 -31.64 29.77 7.70
C GLY A 89 -32.39 30.92 8.42
N ASP A 90 -31.71 32.01 8.81
CA ASP A 90 -32.34 33.18 9.46
C ASP A 90 -33.06 34.07 8.43
N ILE A 91 -32.49 34.20 7.23
CA ILE A 91 -33.11 34.91 6.11
C ILE A 91 -34.33 34.12 5.62
N ASP A 92 -34.18 32.81 5.47
CA ASP A 92 -35.27 31.89 5.14
C ASP A 92 -36.43 31.91 6.14
N ALA A 93 -36.14 32.13 7.43
CA ALA A 93 -37.17 32.33 8.43
C ALA A 93 -37.98 33.61 8.16
N LEU A 94 -37.30 34.74 7.88
CA LEU A 94 -37.96 36.01 7.56
C LEU A 94 -38.84 35.93 6.31
N ILE A 95 -38.35 35.24 5.27
CA ILE A 95 -39.10 35.04 4.02
C ILE A 95 -40.40 34.25 4.28
N ARG A 96 -40.32 33.19 5.08
CA ARG A 96 -41.49 32.40 5.48
C ARG A 96 -42.47 33.19 6.34
N ASP A 97 -41.96 33.99 7.28
CA ASP A 97 -42.81 34.83 8.12
C ASP A 97 -43.59 35.85 7.26
N ILE A 98 -42.95 36.43 6.24
CA ILE A 98 -43.61 37.31 5.26
C ILE A 98 -44.66 36.54 4.44
N ALA A 99 -44.36 35.33 3.99
CA ALA A 99 -45.32 34.51 3.26
C ALA A 99 -46.57 34.18 4.10
N ASP A 100 -46.38 33.84 5.38
CA ASP A 100 -47.48 33.57 6.32
C ASP A 100 -48.29 34.84 6.64
N ASP A 101 -47.62 35.95 6.98
CA ASP A 101 -48.26 37.23 7.34
C ASP A 101 -49.12 37.81 6.21
N HIS A 102 -48.75 37.55 4.96
CA HIS A 102 -49.43 38.05 3.76
C HIS A 102 -50.37 37.02 3.09
N GLU A 103 -50.55 35.84 3.70
CA GLU A 103 -51.29 34.71 3.11
C GLU A 103 -50.84 34.44 1.66
N ALA A 104 -49.54 34.49 1.43
CA ALA A 104 -48.92 34.43 0.12
C ALA A 104 -48.27 33.06 -0.14
N THR A 105 -48.20 32.66 -1.41
CA THR A 105 -47.52 31.43 -1.80
C THR A 105 -46.01 31.66 -1.84
N LEU A 106 -45.26 30.87 -1.07
CA LEU A 106 -43.80 30.86 -1.10
C LEU A 106 -43.31 30.17 -2.37
N LEU A 107 -42.59 30.91 -3.23
CA LEU A 107 -41.92 30.38 -4.39
C LEU A 107 -40.44 30.12 -4.05
N THR A 108 -40.00 28.88 -4.18
CA THR A 108 -38.62 28.49 -3.82
C THR A 108 -38.05 27.42 -4.73
N SER A 109 -36.74 27.52 -5.03
CA SER A 109 -35.95 26.47 -5.65
C SER A 109 -35.25 25.56 -4.63
N ASP A 110 -35.28 25.88 -3.33
CA ASP A 110 -34.69 25.08 -2.26
C ASP A 110 -35.69 24.07 -1.68
N VAL A 111 -35.33 22.79 -1.75
CA VAL A 111 -36.12 21.68 -1.20
C VAL A 111 -36.28 21.81 0.32
N VAL A 112 -35.24 22.25 1.04
CA VAL A 112 -35.28 22.40 2.50
C VAL A 112 -36.27 23.50 2.87
N GLN A 113 -36.15 24.67 2.24
CA GLN A 113 -37.07 25.77 2.45
C GLN A 113 -38.52 25.40 2.11
N ALA A 114 -38.73 24.65 1.02
CA ALA A 114 -40.04 24.15 0.63
C ALA A 114 -40.66 23.20 1.66
N GLU A 115 -39.91 22.19 2.10
CA GLU A 115 -40.39 21.21 3.09
C GLU A 115 -40.70 21.86 4.43
N VAL A 116 -39.87 22.80 4.89
CA VAL A 116 -40.14 23.50 6.16
C VAL A 116 -41.33 24.46 6.01
N GLY A 117 -41.49 25.14 4.88
CA GLY A 117 -42.67 25.96 4.58
C GLY A 117 -43.97 25.15 4.65
N ARG A 118 -44.00 23.99 3.97
CA ARG A 118 -45.13 23.05 4.02
C ARG A 118 -45.42 22.56 5.44
N ALA A 119 -44.37 22.22 6.19
CA ALA A 119 -44.51 21.78 7.57
C ALA A 119 -45.09 22.86 8.50
N LYS A 120 -44.83 24.15 8.19
CA LYS A 120 -45.42 25.30 8.89
C LYS A 120 -46.83 25.66 8.42
N GLY A 121 -47.34 25.01 7.38
CA GLY A 121 -48.67 25.27 6.82
C GLY A 121 -48.73 26.43 5.84
N ILE A 122 -47.58 26.89 5.33
CA ILE A 122 -47.48 27.91 4.29
C ILE A 122 -47.75 27.25 2.94
N ASP A 123 -48.49 27.92 2.05
CA ASP A 123 -48.64 27.46 0.67
C ASP A 123 -47.30 27.60 -0.06
N VAL A 124 -46.76 26.48 -0.57
CA VAL A 124 -45.44 26.45 -1.22
C VAL A 124 -45.56 26.00 -2.65
N GLU A 125 -45.05 26.83 -3.55
CA GLU A 125 -44.73 26.47 -4.92
C GLU A 125 -43.22 26.17 -5.02
N TYR A 126 -42.89 24.87 -5.04
CA TYR A 126 -41.53 24.43 -5.26
C TYR A 126 -41.25 24.30 -6.75
N VAL A 127 -40.15 24.87 -7.19
CA VAL A 127 -39.62 24.74 -8.54
C VAL A 127 -38.33 23.97 -8.44
N GLU A 128 -38.09 23.04 -9.35
CA GLU A 128 -36.73 22.52 -9.47
C GLU A 128 -35.79 23.70 -9.79
N PRO A 129 -34.60 23.80 -9.17
CA PRO A 129 -33.61 24.81 -9.52
C PRO A 129 -33.36 24.83 -11.02
N ARG A 130 -33.01 26.00 -11.59
CA ARG A 130 -32.45 25.96 -12.95
C ARG A 130 -31.13 25.20 -12.84
N ILE A 131 -31.08 23.99 -13.38
CA ILE A 131 -29.81 23.28 -13.55
C ILE A 131 -29.04 24.05 -14.62
N ARG A 132 -28.30 25.09 -14.20
CA ARG A 132 -27.18 25.60 -14.99
C ARG A 132 -26.05 24.61 -14.74
N GLY A 133 -25.78 23.81 -15.76
CA GLY A 133 -25.04 22.56 -15.68
C GLY A 133 -25.80 21.54 -16.51
N GLY A 134 -25.35 21.33 -17.74
CA GLY A 134 -25.92 20.25 -18.55
C GLY A 134 -25.62 18.89 -17.91
N GLU A 135 -26.08 17.82 -18.54
CA GLU A 135 -25.41 16.53 -18.35
C GLU A 135 -23.90 16.62 -18.66
N SER A 136 -23.46 17.65 -19.40
CA SER A 136 -22.09 17.91 -19.83
C SER A 136 -21.51 19.20 -19.23
N LEU A 137 -20.19 19.23 -19.02
CA LEU A 137 -19.45 20.45 -18.66
C LEU A 137 -19.26 21.37 -19.87
N ALA A 138 -19.22 22.69 -19.65
CA ALA A 138 -18.93 23.65 -20.72
C ALA A 138 -17.58 23.35 -21.41
N ILE A 139 -16.58 22.94 -20.64
CA ILE A 139 -15.24 22.62 -21.15
C ILE A 139 -15.17 21.34 -22.01
N GLU A 140 -16.24 20.53 -22.08
CA GLU A 140 -16.28 19.33 -22.94
C GLU A 140 -16.16 19.69 -24.42
N GLU A 141 -16.57 20.90 -24.83
CA GLU A 141 -16.46 21.37 -26.21
C GLU A 141 -15.02 21.43 -26.74
N PHE A 142 -14.04 21.51 -25.83
CA PHE A 142 -12.62 21.54 -26.15
C PHE A 142 -12.02 20.16 -26.39
N PHE A 143 -12.77 19.08 -26.11
CA PHE A 143 -12.32 17.71 -26.26
C PHE A 143 -12.90 17.05 -27.52
N ASP A 144 -12.02 16.67 -28.44
CA ASP A 144 -12.32 15.68 -29.50
C ASP A 144 -11.81 14.28 -29.11
N ASP A 145 -11.89 13.31 -30.04
CA ASP A 145 -11.46 11.92 -29.80
C ASP A 145 -9.94 11.79 -29.58
N GLU A 146 -9.14 12.74 -30.08
CA GLU A 146 -7.68 12.75 -29.97
C GLU A 146 -7.15 13.67 -28.86
N THR A 147 -8.03 14.46 -28.23
CA THR A 147 -7.69 15.38 -27.16
C THR A 147 -7.58 14.65 -25.84
N MET A 148 -6.37 14.61 -25.30
CA MET A 148 -6.10 14.00 -24.01
C MET A 148 -6.26 14.95 -22.85
N SER A 149 -5.95 16.22 -23.05
CA SER A 149 -6.02 17.20 -21.97
C SER A 149 -6.21 18.60 -22.50
N VAL A 150 -6.97 19.40 -21.76
CA VAL A 150 -7.26 20.80 -22.02
C VAL A 150 -6.73 21.62 -20.86
N HIS A 151 -6.06 22.73 -21.19
CA HIS A 151 -5.36 23.62 -20.28
C HIS A 151 -5.87 25.04 -20.53
N LEU A 152 -6.61 25.57 -19.56
CA LEU A 152 -7.28 26.87 -19.62
C LEU A 152 -6.73 27.73 -18.49
N LYS A 153 -6.32 28.96 -18.80
CA LYS A 153 -5.80 29.90 -17.80
C LYS A 153 -6.21 31.33 -18.15
N ALA A 154 -6.65 32.07 -17.14
CA ALA A 154 -7.02 33.48 -17.27
C ALA A 154 -5.89 34.30 -17.92
N GLY A 155 -6.24 35.14 -18.89
CA GLY A 155 -5.30 35.96 -19.66
C GLY A 155 -4.49 35.20 -20.71
N THR A 156 -4.85 33.95 -21.02
CA THR A 156 -4.16 33.14 -22.03
C THR A 156 -5.11 32.52 -23.04
N LYS A 157 -4.58 32.10 -24.20
CA LYS A 157 -5.35 31.32 -25.17
C LYS A 157 -5.48 29.86 -24.69
N PRO A 158 -6.68 29.26 -24.75
CA PRO A 158 -6.90 27.84 -24.50
C PRO A 158 -5.94 26.94 -25.26
N LYS A 159 -5.43 25.90 -24.59
CA LYS A 159 -4.54 24.91 -25.21
C LYS A 159 -5.05 23.50 -24.96
N ALA A 160 -4.84 22.62 -25.93
CA ALA A 160 -5.03 21.19 -25.77
C ALA A 160 -3.72 20.44 -26.03
N LYS A 161 -3.59 19.27 -25.44
CA LYS A 161 -2.57 18.29 -25.79
C LYS A 161 -3.22 17.19 -26.62
N ARG A 162 -2.79 17.04 -27.87
CA ARG A 162 -3.36 16.13 -28.88
C ARG A 162 -2.30 15.21 -29.47
N GLY A 163 -2.72 14.06 -30.00
CA GLY A 163 -1.89 13.10 -30.71
C GLY A 163 -1.75 11.74 -30.00
N ALA A 164 -1.18 10.76 -30.71
CA ALA A 164 -0.89 9.44 -30.15
C ALA A 164 0.14 9.54 -29.00
N LEU A 165 0.13 8.57 -28.08
CA LEU A 165 0.99 8.50 -26.88
C LEU A 165 2.48 8.82 -27.13
N SER A 166 3.00 8.51 -28.33
CA SER A 166 4.39 8.73 -28.74
C SER A 166 4.68 10.10 -29.39
N GLU A 167 3.68 10.84 -29.85
CA GLU A 167 3.82 12.08 -30.65
C GLU A 167 2.84 13.18 -30.18
N MET A 168 2.81 13.44 -28.87
CA MET A 168 1.90 14.44 -28.32
C MET A 168 2.40 15.88 -28.53
N HIS A 169 1.52 16.77 -28.98
CA HIS A 169 1.81 18.19 -29.18
C HIS A 169 0.81 19.10 -28.47
N TYR A 170 1.29 20.26 -28.00
CA TYR A 170 0.43 21.33 -27.49
C TYR A 170 -0.04 22.20 -28.63
N GLU A 171 -1.35 22.35 -28.74
CA GLU A 171 -1.99 23.15 -29.77
C GLU A 171 -2.90 24.19 -29.14
N ILE A 172 -2.96 25.37 -29.76
CA ILE A 172 -3.92 26.41 -29.39
C ILE A 172 -5.25 26.02 -30.02
N ILE A 173 -6.29 25.88 -29.21
CA ILE A 173 -7.61 25.41 -29.65
C ILE A 173 -8.62 26.53 -29.84
N SER A 174 -8.33 27.72 -29.30
CA SER A 174 -9.09 28.94 -29.56
C SER A 174 -8.14 30.12 -29.70
N ASP A 175 -8.43 30.99 -30.67
CA ASP A 175 -7.69 32.24 -30.85
C ASP A 175 -8.11 33.35 -29.88
N GLU A 176 -9.24 33.16 -29.19
CA GLU A 176 -9.73 34.07 -28.16
C GLU A 176 -9.02 33.80 -26.82
N VAL A 177 -8.76 34.87 -26.08
CA VAL A 177 -8.09 34.79 -24.77
C VAL A 177 -9.18 34.59 -23.72
N SER A 178 -9.03 33.56 -22.89
CA SER A 178 -9.94 33.34 -21.76
C SER A 178 -9.72 34.42 -20.71
N ASP A 179 -10.76 35.22 -20.44
CA ASP A 179 -10.71 36.25 -19.41
C ASP A 179 -11.04 35.68 -18.01
N GLU A 180 -10.91 36.50 -16.97
CA GLU A 180 -11.18 36.05 -15.60
C GLU A 180 -12.65 35.68 -15.37
N VAL A 181 -13.58 36.33 -16.07
CA VAL A 181 -15.02 36.08 -15.91
C VAL A 181 -15.35 34.71 -16.48
N GLN A 182 -14.95 34.45 -17.72
CA GLN A 182 -15.16 33.16 -18.39
C GLN A 182 -14.48 32.02 -17.63
N MET A 183 -13.26 32.22 -17.13
CA MET A 183 -12.57 31.20 -16.35
C MET A 183 -13.27 30.89 -15.03
N LYS A 184 -13.87 31.91 -14.39
CA LYS A 184 -14.67 31.74 -13.18
C LYS A 184 -15.97 30.99 -13.48
N GLU A 185 -16.68 31.36 -14.54
CA GLU A 185 -17.89 30.68 -15.01
C GLU A 185 -17.63 29.18 -15.25
N TRP A 186 -16.56 28.83 -15.99
CA TRP A 186 -16.20 27.43 -16.20
C TRP A 186 -15.84 26.71 -14.91
N ALA A 187 -15.10 27.36 -14.01
CA ALA A 187 -14.72 26.77 -12.73
C ALA A 187 -15.94 26.51 -11.84
N ASP A 188 -16.91 27.42 -11.82
CA ASP A 188 -18.15 27.28 -11.06
C ASP A 188 -19.07 26.22 -11.69
N ASP A 189 -19.17 26.14 -13.03
CA ASP A 189 -19.88 25.06 -13.76
C ASP A 189 -19.33 23.68 -13.40
N ILE A 190 -18.01 23.52 -13.39
CA ILE A 190 -17.33 22.26 -13.01
C ILE A 190 -17.68 21.87 -11.57
N GLU A 191 -17.62 22.83 -10.65
CA GLU A 191 -17.90 22.57 -9.23
C GLU A 191 -19.37 22.27 -8.96
N GLN A 192 -20.28 22.99 -9.61
CA GLN A 192 -21.72 22.79 -9.49
C GLN A 192 -22.11 21.42 -10.07
N SER A 193 -21.65 21.12 -11.29
CA SER A 193 -21.88 19.85 -11.97
C SER A 193 -21.33 18.67 -11.15
N ALA A 194 -20.17 18.83 -10.50
CA ALA A 194 -19.60 17.81 -9.63
C ALA A 194 -20.42 17.51 -8.38
N ARG A 195 -21.24 18.46 -7.90
CA ARG A 195 -22.10 18.30 -6.71
C ARG A 195 -23.49 17.79 -7.06
N SER A 196 -24.03 18.22 -8.21
CA SER A 196 -25.40 17.88 -8.64
C SER A 196 -25.47 16.57 -9.42
N SER A 197 -24.40 16.17 -10.12
CA SER A 197 -24.36 14.95 -10.90
C SER A 197 -23.99 13.72 -10.07
N ASN A 198 -24.66 12.60 -10.32
CA ASN A 198 -24.27 11.29 -9.78
C ASN A 198 -22.97 10.74 -10.38
N GLN A 199 -22.48 11.33 -11.48
CA GLN A 199 -21.23 10.99 -12.15
C GLN A 199 -20.09 11.97 -11.80
N GLY A 200 -20.34 12.91 -10.89
CA GLY A 200 -19.37 13.88 -10.40
C GLY A 200 -19.04 13.68 -8.92
N PHE A 201 -17.80 13.93 -8.52
CA PHE A 201 -17.43 14.13 -7.13
C PHE A 201 -16.16 14.98 -6.98
N ILE A 202 -16.02 15.63 -5.83
CA ILE A 202 -14.83 16.40 -5.47
C ILE A 202 -13.86 15.45 -4.75
N GLU A 203 -12.69 15.21 -5.35
CA GLU A 203 -11.63 14.35 -4.81
C GLU A 203 -10.81 15.08 -3.73
N LEU A 204 -10.48 16.34 -3.99
CA LEU A 204 -9.71 17.20 -3.11
C LEU A 204 -10.31 18.60 -3.10
N SER A 205 -10.40 19.20 -1.91
CA SER A 205 -10.86 20.58 -1.74
C SER A 205 -10.01 21.25 -0.67
N GLU A 206 -8.97 21.95 -1.13
CA GLU A 206 -8.08 22.76 -0.30
C GLU A 206 -8.24 24.25 -0.67
N PRO A 207 -7.85 25.19 0.20
CA PRO A 207 -7.92 26.61 -0.12
C PRO A 207 -7.15 26.95 -1.43
N GLY A 208 -7.88 27.35 -2.47
CA GLY A 208 -7.33 27.71 -3.78
C GLY A 208 -7.03 26.55 -4.74
N MET A 209 -7.29 25.29 -4.37
CA MET A 209 -7.14 24.13 -5.26
C MET A 209 -8.26 23.11 -5.04
N LYS A 210 -8.92 22.71 -6.12
CA LYS A 210 -9.87 21.60 -6.13
C LYS A 210 -9.50 20.59 -7.21
N ILE A 211 -9.67 19.32 -6.90
CA ILE A 211 -9.60 18.24 -7.89
C ILE A 211 -10.99 17.62 -7.97
N VAL A 212 -11.57 17.66 -9.16
CA VAL A 212 -12.90 17.19 -9.47
C VAL A 212 -12.78 16.00 -10.42
N GLN A 213 -13.44 14.90 -10.09
CA GLN A 213 -13.67 13.82 -11.02
C GLN A 213 -15.10 13.97 -11.56
N PHE A 214 -15.25 14.16 -12.86
CA PHE A 214 -16.55 14.25 -13.53
C PHE A 214 -16.54 13.32 -14.74
N ARG A 215 -17.34 12.25 -14.69
CA ARG A 215 -17.32 11.19 -15.70
C ARG A 215 -15.89 10.66 -15.90
N ASN A 216 -15.42 10.65 -17.14
CA ASN A 216 -14.06 10.28 -17.55
C ASN A 216 -13.07 11.46 -17.54
N TYR A 217 -13.45 12.62 -17.01
CA TYR A 217 -12.54 13.75 -16.86
C TYR A 217 -12.05 13.89 -15.42
N ARG A 218 -10.74 14.03 -15.26
CA ARG A 218 -10.14 14.50 -14.02
C ARG A 218 -9.74 15.96 -14.21
N ILE A 219 -10.27 16.84 -13.38
CA ILE A 219 -10.21 18.28 -13.58
C ILE A 219 -9.61 18.93 -12.34
N ALA A 220 -8.47 19.59 -12.51
CA ALA A 220 -7.87 20.43 -11.49
C ALA A 220 -8.33 21.88 -11.72
N VAL A 221 -8.85 22.51 -10.67
CA VAL A 221 -9.27 23.91 -10.65
C VAL A 221 -8.45 24.64 -9.59
N ALA A 222 -7.58 25.54 -10.04
CA ALA A 222 -6.75 26.39 -9.17
C ALA A 222 -7.27 27.83 -9.19
N ARG A 223 -7.30 28.48 -8.03
CA ARG A 223 -7.75 29.87 -7.85
C ARG A 223 -6.79 30.66 -6.95
N PRO A 224 -6.71 32.00 -7.10
CA PRO A 224 -6.02 32.85 -6.13
C PRO A 224 -6.53 32.64 -4.71
N PRO A 225 -5.67 32.74 -3.67
CA PRO A 225 -4.26 33.14 -3.71
C PRO A 225 -3.27 31.99 -4.02
N PHE A 226 -3.75 30.77 -4.25
CA PHE A 226 -2.88 29.61 -4.51
C PHE A 226 -2.20 29.70 -5.89
N SER A 227 -2.94 30.19 -6.89
CA SER A 227 -2.45 30.50 -8.23
C SER A 227 -2.44 32.02 -8.50
N ASP A 228 -1.74 32.43 -9.55
CA ASP A 228 -1.65 33.82 -10.05
C ASP A 228 -2.89 34.26 -10.85
N GLY A 229 -3.77 33.32 -11.20
CA GLY A 229 -5.06 33.52 -11.86
C GLY A 229 -5.86 32.21 -11.83
N ILE A 230 -7.10 32.23 -12.28
CA ILE A 230 -7.91 30.99 -12.37
C ILE A 230 -7.31 30.10 -13.47
N GLU A 231 -7.06 28.85 -13.14
CA GLU A 231 -6.51 27.84 -14.05
C GLU A 231 -7.34 26.55 -13.93
N ILE A 232 -7.72 25.99 -15.08
CA ILE A 232 -8.45 24.73 -15.19
C ILE A 232 -7.63 23.80 -16.07
N THR A 233 -7.25 22.65 -15.53
CA THR A 233 -6.61 21.57 -16.29
C THR A 233 -7.51 20.35 -16.25
N ALA A 234 -8.09 19.99 -17.39
CA ALA A 234 -8.90 18.79 -17.54
C ALA A 234 -8.12 17.73 -18.31
N VAL A 235 -8.05 16.52 -17.79
CA VAL A 235 -7.40 15.38 -18.45
C VAL A 235 -8.43 14.26 -18.64
N ARG A 236 -8.43 13.66 -19.82
CA ARG A 236 -9.13 12.42 -20.16
C ARG A 236 -8.09 11.28 -20.10
N PRO A 237 -8.24 10.30 -19.20
CA PRO A 237 -7.37 9.12 -19.17
C PRO A 237 -7.44 8.37 -20.52
N ILE A 238 -6.29 7.87 -21.01
CA ILE A 238 -6.22 7.18 -22.31
C ILE A 238 -6.54 5.69 -22.15
N ALA A 239 -7.29 5.18 -23.13
CA ALA A 239 -7.48 3.79 -23.55
C ALA A 239 -7.93 2.80 -22.47
N LYS A 240 -9.20 2.39 -22.58
CA LYS A 240 -9.64 1.08 -22.06
C LYS A 240 -8.91 0.00 -22.86
N THR A 241 -8.12 -0.82 -22.20
CA THR A 241 -7.66 -2.09 -22.78
C THR A 241 -8.64 -3.18 -22.38
N SER A 242 -8.98 -4.03 -23.33
CA SER A 242 -9.73 -5.25 -23.02
C SER A 242 -8.77 -6.30 -22.49
N LEU A 243 -9.29 -7.28 -21.74
CA LEU A 243 -8.44 -8.39 -21.30
C LEU A 243 -7.89 -9.17 -22.51
N GLU A 244 -8.53 -9.09 -23.68
CA GLU A 244 -8.14 -9.78 -24.92
C GLU A 244 -6.89 -9.22 -25.58
N ASP A 245 -6.51 -7.99 -25.22
CA ASP A 245 -5.34 -7.30 -25.77
C ASP A 245 -4.01 -7.78 -25.16
N TYR A 246 -4.06 -8.64 -24.14
CA TYR A 246 -2.88 -9.16 -23.44
C TYR A 246 -2.45 -10.52 -24.00
N GLU A 247 -1.16 -10.85 -23.91
CA GLU A 247 -0.71 -12.24 -24.10
C GLU A 247 -1.08 -13.09 -22.86
N PHE A 248 -1.18 -14.41 -23.01
CA PHE A 248 -1.52 -15.38 -21.92
C PHE A 248 -2.97 -15.36 -21.42
N VAL A 249 -3.90 -14.88 -22.25
CA VAL A 249 -5.25 -14.54 -21.83
C VAL A 249 -6.17 -15.74 -21.65
N ASP A 250 -6.11 -16.76 -22.52
CA ASP A 250 -7.11 -17.84 -22.49
C ASP A 250 -7.02 -18.66 -21.19
N GLU A 251 -5.82 -19.03 -20.77
CA GLU A 251 -5.59 -19.83 -19.57
C GLU A 251 -5.84 -19.02 -18.29
N LEU A 252 -5.57 -17.72 -18.30
CA LEU A 252 -5.89 -16.82 -17.19
C LEU A 252 -7.39 -16.55 -17.10
N LYS A 253 -8.08 -16.39 -18.24
CA LYS A 253 -9.54 -16.24 -18.33
C LYS A 253 -10.22 -17.45 -17.73
N ASP A 254 -9.90 -18.65 -18.20
CA ASP A 254 -10.45 -19.90 -17.66
C ASP A 254 -10.23 -19.98 -16.15
N ARG A 255 -9.01 -19.64 -15.71
CA ARG A 255 -8.66 -19.64 -14.28
C ARG A 255 -9.51 -18.66 -13.46
N LEU A 256 -9.79 -17.45 -13.96
CA LEU A 256 -10.62 -16.45 -13.31
C LEU A 256 -12.10 -16.88 -13.23
N LEU A 257 -12.60 -17.62 -14.23
CA LEU A 257 -13.98 -18.11 -14.32
C LEU A 257 -14.23 -19.40 -13.51
N GLU A 258 -13.21 -20.25 -13.29
CA GLU A 258 -13.41 -21.53 -12.60
C GLU A 258 -13.99 -21.40 -11.19
N ARG A 259 -13.51 -20.42 -10.43
CA ARG A 259 -13.93 -20.15 -9.05
C ARG A 259 -13.47 -18.76 -8.63
N GLN A 260 -14.11 -18.22 -7.59
CA GLN A 260 -13.65 -17.00 -6.91
C GLN A 260 -12.23 -17.21 -6.37
N ARG A 261 -11.27 -16.42 -6.87
CA ARG A 261 -9.84 -16.51 -6.57
C ARG A 261 -9.31 -15.27 -5.87
N GLY A 262 -8.12 -15.41 -5.29
CA GLY A 262 -7.32 -14.30 -4.79
C GLY A 262 -6.18 -14.00 -5.76
N VAL A 263 -6.24 -12.85 -6.41
CA VAL A 263 -5.29 -12.41 -7.43
C VAL A 263 -4.56 -11.17 -6.94
N LEU A 264 -3.23 -11.16 -7.00
CA LEU A 264 -2.43 -9.93 -6.85
C LEU A 264 -1.84 -9.51 -8.18
N ILE A 265 -2.14 -8.29 -8.60
CA ILE A 265 -1.54 -7.64 -9.76
C ILE A 265 -0.37 -6.80 -9.25
N SER A 266 0.83 -7.15 -9.66
CA SER A 266 2.10 -6.57 -9.22
C SER A 266 2.84 -5.91 -10.38
N GLY A 267 3.82 -5.06 -10.08
CA GLY A 267 4.53 -4.26 -11.07
C GLY A 267 4.94 -2.88 -10.54
N SER A 268 5.95 -2.29 -11.20
CA SER A 268 6.45 -0.94 -10.87
C SER A 268 5.36 0.13 -11.01
N PRO A 269 5.48 1.29 -10.34
CA PRO A 269 4.61 2.44 -10.60
C PRO A 269 4.58 2.79 -12.09
N GLY A 270 3.39 3.08 -12.64
CA GLY A 270 3.23 3.36 -14.07
C GLY A 270 3.29 2.14 -15.01
N ALA A 271 3.47 0.92 -14.49
CA ALA A 271 3.55 -0.28 -15.33
C ALA A 271 2.24 -0.70 -16.04
N GLY A 272 1.11 -0.03 -15.80
CA GLY A 272 -0.20 -0.42 -16.39
C GLY A 272 -1.06 -1.36 -15.53
N LYS A 273 -0.75 -1.52 -14.23
CA LYS A 273 -1.48 -2.43 -13.32
C LYS A 273 -2.97 -2.11 -13.17
N SER A 274 -3.32 -0.84 -12.93
CA SER A 274 -4.72 -0.43 -12.75
C SER A 274 -5.49 -0.60 -14.06
N THR A 275 -4.85 -0.36 -15.21
CA THR A 275 -5.43 -0.65 -16.53
C THR A 275 -5.74 -2.15 -16.70
N PHE A 276 -4.80 -3.03 -16.34
CA PHE A 276 -5.06 -4.47 -16.35
C PHE A 276 -6.15 -4.88 -15.35
N ALA A 277 -6.20 -4.25 -14.16
CA ALA A 277 -7.26 -4.49 -13.19
C ALA A 277 -8.65 -4.06 -13.71
N GLN A 278 -8.74 -2.97 -14.47
CA GLN A 278 -9.98 -2.56 -15.18
C GLN A 278 -10.41 -3.61 -16.18
N ALA A 279 -9.47 -4.10 -17.01
CA ALA A 279 -9.72 -5.13 -18.01
C ALA A 279 -10.25 -6.43 -17.37
N VAL A 280 -9.66 -6.85 -16.24
CA VAL A 280 -10.14 -8.00 -15.45
C VAL A 280 -11.53 -7.74 -14.88
N ALA A 281 -11.81 -6.53 -14.39
CA ALA A 281 -13.11 -6.16 -13.84
C ALA A 281 -14.22 -6.26 -14.89
N GLU A 282 -14.00 -5.68 -16.07
CA GLU A 282 -14.96 -5.72 -17.18
C GLU A 282 -15.15 -7.15 -17.70
N PHE A 283 -14.05 -7.90 -17.88
CA PHE A 283 -14.13 -9.31 -18.28
C PHE A 283 -14.97 -10.16 -17.32
N LEU A 284 -14.77 -10.02 -16.01
CA LEU A 284 -15.55 -10.75 -15.01
C LEU A 284 -17.03 -10.34 -15.07
N ASN A 285 -17.32 -9.05 -15.18
CA ASN A 285 -18.69 -8.54 -15.29
C ASN A 285 -19.39 -9.06 -16.56
N ASP A 286 -18.69 -9.10 -17.70
CA ASP A 286 -19.20 -9.62 -18.97
C ASP A 286 -19.48 -11.13 -18.94
N ASN A 287 -18.93 -11.84 -17.94
CA ASN A 287 -19.17 -13.26 -17.68
C ASN A 287 -20.09 -13.48 -16.46
N ASP A 288 -21.05 -12.57 -16.26
CA ASP A 288 -22.13 -12.66 -15.26
C ASP A 288 -21.68 -12.67 -13.79
N TYR A 289 -20.46 -12.21 -13.47
CA TYR A 289 -20.05 -12.00 -12.08
C TYR A 289 -20.47 -10.62 -11.56
N ALA A 290 -20.95 -10.56 -10.31
CA ALA A 290 -21.19 -9.30 -9.62
C ALA A 290 -19.86 -8.67 -9.16
N VAL A 291 -19.36 -7.71 -9.93
CA VAL A 291 -18.09 -7.01 -9.66
C VAL A 291 -18.33 -5.66 -8.98
N LYS A 292 -17.50 -5.35 -7.98
CA LYS A 292 -17.43 -4.04 -7.31
C LYS A 292 -15.97 -3.60 -7.20
N THR A 293 -15.70 -2.30 -7.09
CA THR A 293 -14.32 -1.80 -6.86
C THR A 293 -14.19 -1.11 -5.50
N MET A 294 -12.98 -1.14 -4.95
CA MET A 294 -12.56 -0.42 -3.77
C MET A 294 -11.28 0.35 -4.10
N GLU A 295 -11.32 1.68 -3.98
CA GLU A 295 -10.24 2.53 -4.48
C GLU A 295 -10.25 3.94 -3.85
N LYS A 296 -9.06 4.52 -3.68
CA LYS A 296 -8.89 5.85 -3.09
C LYS A 296 -7.76 6.60 -3.80
N PRO A 297 -8.06 7.53 -4.72
CA PRO A 297 -9.38 7.96 -5.22
C PRO A 297 -10.06 6.93 -6.16
N ARG A 298 -11.28 7.24 -6.64
CA ARG A 298 -11.98 6.41 -7.65
C ARG A 298 -11.45 6.71 -9.06
N ASP A 299 -10.38 6.04 -9.42
CA ASP A 299 -9.63 6.27 -10.66
C ASP A 299 -9.89 5.20 -11.73
N LEU A 300 -10.40 4.02 -11.35
CA LEU A 300 -10.69 2.96 -12.29
C LEU A 300 -11.77 3.39 -13.32
N GLN A 301 -11.54 3.10 -14.60
CA GLN A 301 -12.45 3.44 -15.69
C GLN A 301 -13.22 2.18 -16.13
N VAL A 302 -14.28 1.85 -15.39
CA VAL A 302 -15.09 0.63 -15.61
C VAL A 302 -16.47 0.95 -16.18
N GLY A 303 -17.14 -0.05 -16.77
CA GLY A 303 -18.51 0.07 -17.27
C GLY A 303 -19.54 0.38 -16.18
N PRO A 304 -20.73 0.90 -16.56
CA PRO A 304 -21.76 1.37 -15.61
C PRO A 304 -22.35 0.28 -14.71
N GLU A 305 -22.22 -1.00 -15.08
CA GLU A 305 -22.67 -2.14 -14.28
C GLU A 305 -21.77 -2.39 -13.03
N ILE A 306 -20.53 -1.90 -13.07
CA ILE A 306 -19.55 -2.07 -11.99
C ILE A 306 -19.62 -0.87 -11.06
N THR A 307 -20.02 -1.10 -9.80
CA THR A 307 -20.13 -0.03 -8.81
C THR A 307 -18.79 0.23 -8.13
N GLN A 308 -18.37 1.50 -8.11
CA GLN A 308 -17.11 1.92 -7.53
C GLN A 308 -17.29 2.52 -6.12
N TYR A 309 -16.61 1.94 -5.14
CA TYR A 309 -16.64 2.40 -3.76
C TYR A 309 -15.32 3.05 -3.37
N THR A 310 -15.42 4.18 -2.67
CA THR A 310 -14.29 4.77 -1.97
C THR A 310 -14.37 4.50 -0.47
N ALA A 311 -13.44 5.08 0.29
CA ALA A 311 -13.31 4.88 1.72
C ALA A 311 -14.50 5.48 2.50
N LEU A 312 -15.38 4.62 3.02
CA LEU A 312 -16.56 5.01 3.79
C LEU A 312 -16.14 5.64 5.11
N GLY A 313 -16.54 6.90 5.34
CA GLY A 313 -16.05 7.66 6.49
C GLY A 313 -14.51 7.80 6.52
N GLY A 314 -13.87 7.80 5.34
CA GLY A 314 -12.43 7.93 5.18
C GLY A 314 -11.62 6.63 5.36
N GLN A 315 -12.27 5.51 5.71
CA GLN A 315 -11.62 4.22 5.99
C GLN A 315 -12.09 3.12 5.03
N MET A 316 -11.16 2.38 4.42
CA MET A 316 -11.48 1.29 3.48
C MET A 316 -12.06 0.05 4.15
N GLU A 317 -11.68 -0.19 5.40
CA GLU A 317 -12.19 -1.30 6.22
C GLU A 317 -13.73 -1.25 6.36
N LYS A 318 -14.29 -0.06 6.61
CA LYS A 318 -15.74 0.13 6.67
C LYS A 318 -16.45 -0.15 5.35
N THR A 319 -15.79 0.16 4.23
CA THR A 319 -16.28 -0.17 2.90
C THR A 319 -16.31 -1.68 2.71
N ALA A 320 -15.24 -2.39 3.10
CA ALA A 320 -15.18 -3.85 3.06
C ALA A 320 -16.25 -4.50 3.93
N ASP A 321 -16.44 -4.05 5.18
CA ASP A 321 -17.49 -4.53 6.08
C ASP A 321 -18.88 -4.42 5.45
N SER A 322 -19.13 -3.32 4.75
CA SER A 322 -20.38 -3.08 4.03
C SER A 322 -20.53 -4.03 2.84
N LEU A 323 -19.46 -4.25 2.08
CA LEU A 323 -19.45 -5.19 0.95
C LEU A 323 -19.61 -6.65 1.39
N LEU A 324 -19.16 -7.03 2.58
CA LEU A 324 -19.41 -8.36 3.15
C LEU A 324 -20.90 -8.65 3.41
N LEU A 325 -21.72 -7.61 3.57
CA LEU A 325 -23.18 -7.75 3.69
C LEU A 325 -23.84 -7.93 2.32
N VAL A 326 -23.30 -7.29 1.28
CA VAL A 326 -23.79 -7.37 -0.10
C VAL A 326 -23.32 -8.65 -0.79
N ARG A 327 -22.12 -9.15 -0.42
CA ARG A 327 -21.45 -10.33 -0.97
C ARG A 327 -21.33 -10.29 -2.50
N PRO A 328 -20.56 -9.34 -3.06
CA PRO A 328 -20.22 -9.40 -4.48
C PRO A 328 -19.41 -10.67 -4.78
N ASP A 329 -19.43 -11.14 -6.03
CA ASP A 329 -18.60 -12.27 -6.44
C ASP A 329 -17.13 -11.89 -6.48
N TYR A 330 -16.84 -10.68 -6.97
CA TYR A 330 -15.49 -10.15 -7.03
C TYR A 330 -15.42 -8.70 -6.54
N THR A 331 -14.33 -8.38 -5.86
CA THR A 331 -13.96 -7.00 -5.52
C THR A 331 -12.56 -6.68 -6.03
N ILE A 332 -12.47 -5.63 -6.85
CA ILE A 332 -11.20 -5.10 -7.35
C ILE A 332 -10.72 -4.04 -6.35
N TYR A 333 -9.61 -4.31 -5.68
CA TYR A 333 -9.02 -3.38 -4.72
C TYR A 333 -7.80 -2.70 -5.36
N ASP A 334 -8.00 -1.49 -5.87
CA ASP A 334 -6.91 -0.69 -6.41
C ASP A 334 -6.09 -0.06 -5.28
N GLU A 335 -4.77 -0.20 -5.38
CA GLU A 335 -3.78 0.27 -4.41
C GLU A 335 -3.79 -0.38 -3.01
N VAL A 336 -3.45 -1.67 -2.93
CA VAL A 336 -3.15 -2.37 -1.67
C VAL A 336 -1.72 -2.08 -1.23
N ARG A 337 -1.56 -1.23 -0.21
CA ARG A 337 -0.24 -0.69 0.17
C ARG A 337 0.11 -0.87 1.64
N LYS A 338 -0.83 -0.56 2.54
CA LYS A 338 -0.62 -0.58 3.99
C LYS A 338 -0.98 -1.94 4.57
N THR A 339 -0.49 -2.20 5.78
CA THR A 339 -0.82 -3.45 6.50
C THR A 339 -2.32 -3.67 6.63
N ASN A 340 -3.09 -2.61 6.92
CA ASN A 340 -4.55 -2.71 7.02
C ASN A 340 -5.20 -3.14 5.70
N ASP A 341 -4.71 -2.65 4.57
CA ASP A 341 -5.27 -2.98 3.24
C ASP A 341 -5.11 -4.49 2.96
N PHE A 342 -3.97 -5.07 3.34
CA PHE A 342 -3.75 -6.53 3.23
C PHE A 342 -4.63 -7.34 4.19
N SER A 343 -4.89 -6.83 5.39
CA SER A 343 -5.84 -7.47 6.32
C SER A 343 -7.25 -7.46 5.75
N VAL A 344 -7.73 -6.31 5.27
CA VAL A 344 -9.01 -6.17 4.57
C VAL A 344 -9.12 -7.12 3.38
N PHE A 345 -8.08 -7.17 2.53
CA PHE A 345 -8.02 -8.09 1.40
C PHE A 345 -8.18 -9.55 1.85
N SER A 346 -7.47 -9.93 2.92
CA SER A 346 -7.49 -11.29 3.46
C SER A 346 -8.85 -11.65 4.04
N ASP A 347 -9.46 -10.76 4.82
CA ASP A 347 -10.76 -10.99 5.46
C ASP A 347 -11.87 -11.13 4.43
N MET A 348 -11.88 -10.25 3.41
CA MET A 348 -12.83 -10.37 2.29
C MET A 348 -12.67 -11.70 1.55
N ARG A 349 -11.43 -12.10 1.29
CA ARG A 349 -11.15 -13.35 0.59
C ARG A 349 -11.60 -14.58 1.38
N LEU A 350 -11.30 -14.61 2.68
CA LEU A 350 -11.68 -15.70 3.59
C LEU A 350 -13.19 -15.75 3.83
N ALA A 351 -13.89 -14.63 3.71
CA ALA A 351 -15.36 -14.58 3.70
C ALA A 351 -16.00 -15.11 2.41
N GLY A 352 -15.17 -15.46 1.41
CA GLY A 352 -15.60 -16.07 0.16
C GLY A 352 -15.70 -15.10 -1.01
N VAL A 353 -15.35 -13.82 -0.86
CA VAL A 353 -15.35 -12.87 -1.99
C VAL A 353 -14.10 -13.11 -2.84
N GLY A 354 -14.24 -13.15 -4.16
CA GLY A 354 -13.10 -13.13 -5.08
C GLY A 354 -12.39 -11.79 -5.02
N MET A 355 -11.06 -11.77 -4.90
CA MET A 355 -10.32 -10.53 -4.68
C MET A 355 -9.27 -10.34 -5.76
N VAL A 356 -9.21 -9.14 -6.34
CA VAL A 356 -8.16 -8.72 -7.28
C VAL A 356 -7.49 -7.47 -6.72
N GLY A 357 -6.26 -7.59 -6.23
CA GLY A 357 -5.57 -6.53 -5.51
C GLY A 357 -4.40 -5.97 -6.30
N VAL A 358 -4.33 -4.65 -6.44
CA VAL A 358 -3.21 -3.98 -7.14
C VAL A 358 -2.12 -3.60 -6.14
N VAL A 359 -0.90 -4.10 -6.34
CA VAL A 359 0.23 -3.92 -5.42
C VAL A 359 1.42 -3.35 -6.19
N HIS A 360 2.07 -2.31 -5.64
CA HIS A 360 3.35 -1.85 -6.18
C HIS A 360 4.49 -2.78 -5.76
N ALA A 361 5.07 -3.51 -6.70
CA ALA A 361 6.18 -4.41 -6.42
C ALA A 361 7.08 -4.52 -7.66
N THR A 362 8.39 -4.48 -7.46
CA THR A 362 9.38 -4.58 -8.55
C THR A 362 9.58 -6.02 -9.03
N ARG A 363 9.13 -7.00 -8.26
CA ARG A 363 9.08 -8.42 -8.64
C ARG A 363 7.76 -9.02 -8.14
N ALA A 364 7.27 -10.04 -8.84
CA ALA A 364 6.05 -10.74 -8.46
C ALA A 364 6.11 -11.30 -7.02
N ILE A 365 7.24 -11.90 -6.65
CA ILE A 365 7.43 -12.51 -5.33
C ILE A 365 7.31 -11.50 -4.19
N ASP A 366 7.72 -10.25 -4.42
CA ASP A 366 7.67 -9.19 -3.41
C ASP A 366 6.21 -8.85 -3.05
N ALA A 367 5.25 -9.10 -3.96
CA ALA A 367 3.83 -8.94 -3.68
C ALA A 367 3.33 -9.96 -2.65
N LEU A 368 3.76 -11.22 -2.76
CA LEU A 368 3.45 -12.27 -1.77
C LEU A 368 4.17 -12.03 -0.45
N GLN A 369 5.40 -11.52 -0.48
CA GLN A 369 6.14 -11.19 0.74
C GLN A 369 5.44 -10.13 1.59
N ARG A 370 4.59 -9.28 0.99
CA ARG A 370 3.76 -8.35 1.75
C ARG A 370 2.65 -9.03 2.56
N LEU A 371 2.29 -10.27 2.29
CA LEU A 371 1.36 -11.03 3.13
C LEU A 371 2.07 -11.71 4.31
N ILE A 372 3.38 -11.92 4.21
CA ILE A 372 4.18 -12.56 5.27
C ILE A 372 4.11 -11.72 6.56
N GLY A 373 3.78 -12.37 7.67
CA GLY A 373 3.62 -11.75 8.98
C GLY A 373 2.29 -11.01 9.17
N ARG A 374 1.44 -10.92 8.14
CA ARG A 374 0.08 -10.36 8.21
C ARG A 374 -0.98 -11.46 8.21
N VAL A 375 -0.70 -12.54 7.48
CA VAL A 375 -1.47 -13.78 7.52
C VAL A 375 -0.56 -14.94 7.89
N GLU A 376 -1.14 -15.99 8.45
CA GLU A 376 -0.41 -17.24 8.69
C GLU A 376 0.09 -17.81 7.37
N LEU A 377 1.32 -18.34 7.35
CA LEU A 377 1.96 -18.83 6.13
C LEU A 377 1.08 -19.85 5.37
N GLY A 378 0.48 -20.80 6.10
CA GLY A 378 -0.40 -21.81 5.49
C GLY A 378 -1.70 -21.25 4.91
N MET A 379 -2.09 -20.02 5.27
CA MET A 379 -3.28 -19.34 4.77
C MET A 379 -3.00 -18.51 3.52
N ILE A 380 -1.74 -18.20 3.21
CA ILE A 380 -1.39 -17.35 2.05
C ILE A 380 -2.04 -17.88 0.77
N PRO A 381 -1.97 -19.18 0.40
CA PRO A 381 -2.59 -19.66 -0.83
C PRO A 381 -4.12 -19.65 -0.83
N GLN A 382 -4.77 -19.54 0.34
CA GLN A 382 -6.21 -19.33 0.43
C GLN A 382 -6.58 -17.87 0.19
N VAL A 383 -5.67 -16.96 0.56
CA VAL A 383 -5.83 -15.52 0.38
C VAL A 383 -5.42 -15.06 -1.03
N VAL A 384 -4.29 -15.56 -1.53
CA VAL A 384 -3.75 -15.27 -2.86
C VAL A 384 -3.23 -16.55 -3.47
N ASP A 385 -3.93 -17.03 -4.50
CA ASP A 385 -3.55 -18.21 -5.27
C ASP A 385 -2.94 -17.87 -6.63
N THR A 386 -3.01 -16.61 -7.05
CA THR A 386 -2.51 -16.17 -8.36
C THR A 386 -1.79 -14.82 -8.22
N VAL A 387 -0.60 -14.69 -8.81
CA VAL A 387 0.12 -13.41 -8.89
C VAL A 387 0.42 -13.09 -10.34
N VAL A 388 -0.06 -11.94 -10.80
CA VAL A 388 0.21 -11.43 -12.15
C VAL A 388 1.25 -10.32 -12.03
N TYR A 389 2.33 -10.39 -12.79
CA TYR A 389 3.34 -9.34 -12.86
C TYR A 389 3.22 -8.61 -14.18
N ILE A 390 2.96 -7.30 -14.08
CA ILE A 390 2.79 -6.39 -15.20
C ILE A 390 4.07 -5.58 -15.38
N GLU A 391 4.59 -5.58 -16.61
CA GLU A 391 5.74 -4.79 -17.01
C GLU A 391 5.46 -4.10 -18.34
N ALA A 392 5.76 -2.80 -18.43
CA ALA A 392 5.55 -1.99 -19.63
C ALA A 392 4.14 -2.08 -20.26
N GLY A 393 3.10 -2.33 -19.46
CA GLY A 393 1.73 -2.45 -19.93
C GLY A 393 1.32 -3.85 -20.40
N GLU A 394 2.20 -4.85 -20.27
CA GLU A 394 1.95 -6.24 -20.68
C GLU A 394 2.06 -7.20 -19.49
N VAL A 395 1.43 -8.38 -19.61
CA VAL A 395 1.59 -9.47 -18.63
C VAL A 395 2.93 -10.14 -18.90
N HIS A 396 3.92 -9.90 -18.03
CA HIS A 396 5.26 -10.48 -18.17
C HIS A 396 5.34 -11.88 -17.57
N THR A 397 4.68 -12.13 -16.43
CA THR A 397 4.68 -13.46 -15.79
C THR A 397 3.45 -13.64 -14.92
N VAL A 398 2.89 -14.86 -14.93
CA VAL A 398 1.86 -15.30 -13.99
C VAL A 398 2.43 -16.41 -13.12
N TYR A 399 2.19 -16.31 -11.81
CA TYR A 399 2.53 -17.35 -10.85
C TYR A 399 1.29 -17.98 -10.22
N ASP A 400 1.33 -19.31 -10.10
CA ASP A 400 0.43 -20.10 -9.28
C ASP A 400 1.04 -20.29 -7.88
N VAL A 401 0.22 -20.10 -6.85
CA VAL A 401 0.65 -20.16 -5.45
C VAL A 401 -0.12 -21.28 -4.75
N THR A 402 0.61 -22.32 -4.32
CA THR A 402 0.01 -23.51 -3.70
C THR A 402 0.73 -23.91 -2.43
N THR A 403 0.03 -24.53 -1.49
CA THR A 403 0.67 -25.18 -0.33
C THR A 403 0.96 -26.63 -0.64
N GLU A 404 2.19 -27.07 -0.35
CA GLU A 404 2.59 -28.47 -0.37
C GLU A 404 3.28 -28.84 0.96
N VAL A 405 3.07 -30.05 1.45
CA VAL A 405 3.82 -30.57 2.60
C VAL A 405 4.97 -31.40 2.07
N LYS A 406 6.19 -30.87 2.17
CA LYS A 406 7.41 -31.54 1.70
C LYS A 406 8.64 -31.13 2.51
N VAL A 407 9.78 -31.75 2.20
CA VAL A 407 11.09 -31.25 2.62
C VAL A 407 11.47 -30.09 1.69
N PRO A 408 11.70 -28.87 2.22
CA PRO A 408 12.13 -27.72 1.42
C PRO A 408 13.44 -27.94 0.67
N GLU A 409 13.62 -27.24 -0.45
CA GLU A 409 14.85 -27.34 -1.24
C GLU A 409 16.06 -26.81 -0.44
N GLY A 410 17.15 -27.59 -0.40
CA GLY A 410 18.34 -27.29 0.41
C GLY A 410 18.32 -27.87 1.82
N LEU A 411 17.23 -28.53 2.22
CA LEU A 411 17.15 -29.35 3.43
C LEU A 411 17.36 -30.84 3.09
N THR A 412 17.83 -31.63 4.06
CA THR A 412 18.13 -33.05 3.85
C THR A 412 16.90 -33.90 4.17
N ALA A 413 16.86 -35.16 3.72
CA ALA A 413 15.71 -36.04 3.97
C ALA A 413 15.48 -36.37 5.45
N ASP A 414 16.47 -36.12 6.31
CA ASP A 414 16.36 -36.26 7.77
C ASP A 414 15.57 -35.08 8.39
N ASP A 415 15.38 -33.97 7.65
CA ASP A 415 14.55 -32.85 8.05
C ASP A 415 13.05 -33.19 7.93
N LEU A 416 12.26 -32.82 8.94
CA LEU A 416 10.82 -33.05 8.93
C LEU A 416 10.13 -32.24 7.82
N ALA A 417 9.29 -32.94 7.06
CA ALA A 417 8.38 -32.33 6.09
C ALA A 417 7.48 -31.30 6.78
N ARG A 418 7.33 -30.15 6.13
CA ARG A 418 6.59 -29.01 6.66
C ARG A 418 5.76 -28.35 5.56
N PRO A 419 4.77 -27.53 5.92
CA PRO A 419 4.05 -26.72 4.93
C PRO A 419 5.02 -25.75 4.24
N VAL A 420 5.10 -25.84 2.92
CA VAL A 420 5.87 -24.97 2.04
C VAL A 420 4.89 -24.36 1.04
N ILE A 421 4.96 -23.04 0.87
CA ILE A 421 4.29 -22.38 -0.25
C ILE A 421 5.20 -22.53 -1.47
N GLN A 422 4.70 -23.15 -2.52
CA GLN A 422 5.35 -23.16 -3.82
C GLN A 422 4.77 -22.07 -4.70
N VAL A 423 5.67 -21.32 -5.33
CA VAL A 423 5.34 -20.32 -6.33
C VAL A 423 5.83 -20.86 -7.66
N ARG A 424 4.89 -21.29 -8.50
CA ARG A 424 5.16 -21.93 -9.79
C ARG A 424 4.87 -20.96 -10.92
N ASN A 425 5.77 -20.89 -11.89
CA ASN A 425 5.47 -20.20 -13.13
C ASN A 425 4.30 -20.92 -13.81
N PHE A 426 3.24 -20.17 -14.09
CA PHE A 426 1.96 -20.71 -14.53
C PHE A 426 2.08 -21.36 -15.92
N GLU A 427 2.82 -20.73 -16.84
CA GLU A 427 3.03 -21.23 -18.21
C GLU A 427 3.82 -22.54 -18.22
N THR A 428 4.90 -22.61 -17.43
CA THR A 428 5.82 -23.76 -17.46
C THR A 428 5.47 -24.85 -16.45
N GLY A 429 4.64 -24.54 -15.46
CA GLY A 429 4.35 -25.38 -14.30
C GLY A 429 5.52 -25.60 -13.35
N ARG A 430 6.67 -24.93 -13.59
CA ARG A 430 7.92 -25.13 -12.83
C ARG A 430 7.91 -24.28 -11.57
N PRO A 431 8.29 -24.85 -10.40
CA PRO A 431 8.46 -24.06 -9.18
C PRO A 431 9.70 -23.17 -9.30
N GLU A 432 9.51 -21.87 -9.10
CA GLU A 432 10.59 -20.88 -9.16
C GLU A 432 10.94 -20.32 -7.77
N PHE A 433 10.03 -20.40 -6.80
CA PHE A 433 10.30 -20.01 -5.42
C PHE A 433 9.61 -20.93 -4.41
N GLU A 434 10.24 -21.06 -3.25
CA GLU A 434 9.65 -21.65 -2.04
C GLU A 434 9.59 -20.63 -0.92
N ILE A 435 8.48 -20.62 -0.19
CA ILE A 435 8.34 -19.84 1.04
C ILE A 435 8.01 -20.79 2.17
N TYR A 436 8.85 -20.82 3.20
CA TYR A 436 8.65 -21.69 4.36
C TYR A 436 9.25 -21.08 5.62
N THR A 437 8.87 -21.65 6.76
CA THR A 437 9.42 -21.26 8.06
C THR A 437 10.69 -22.05 8.37
N PHE A 438 11.77 -21.32 8.62
CA PHE A 438 13.06 -21.82 9.11
C PHE A 438 13.40 -21.06 10.39
N ASN A 439 13.66 -21.78 11.49
CA ASN A 439 14.00 -21.19 12.80
C ASN A 439 13.08 -20.02 13.22
N ARG A 440 11.76 -20.21 13.08
CA ARG A 440 10.71 -19.21 13.40
C ARG A 440 10.71 -17.95 12.51
N GLN A 441 11.56 -17.89 11.49
CA GLN A 441 11.56 -16.86 10.47
C GLN A 441 10.99 -17.41 9.16
N VAL A 442 10.31 -16.57 8.39
CA VAL A 442 9.83 -16.95 7.06
C VAL A 442 10.88 -16.56 6.04
N VAL A 443 11.37 -17.54 5.28
CA VAL A 443 12.37 -17.35 4.23
C VAL A 443 11.76 -17.60 2.86
N THR A 444 12.25 -16.88 1.85
CA THR A 444 11.90 -17.09 0.44
C THR A 444 13.13 -17.56 -0.30
N VAL A 445 13.09 -18.74 -0.91
CA VAL A 445 14.22 -19.37 -1.58
C VAL A 445 13.92 -19.47 -3.08
N PRO A 446 14.73 -18.86 -3.97
CA PRO A 446 14.61 -19.05 -5.40
C PRO A 446 15.09 -20.46 -5.80
N LEU A 447 14.34 -21.10 -6.70
CA LEU A 447 14.62 -22.39 -7.28
C LEU A 447 15.11 -22.20 -8.72
N GLY A 448 16.29 -22.72 -9.06
CA GLY A 448 16.80 -22.70 -10.44
C GLY A 448 17.80 -21.59 -10.78
N GLY A 449 18.35 -20.87 -9.81
CA GLY A 449 19.52 -20.00 -10.00
C GLY A 449 20.83 -20.79 -9.96
N ASP A 450 21.24 -21.38 -11.09
CA ASP A 450 22.59 -21.92 -11.27
C ASP A 450 23.59 -20.77 -11.49
N ASP A 451 23.78 -19.94 -10.47
CA ASP A 451 24.96 -19.08 -10.40
C ASP A 451 26.13 -19.99 -10.05
N GLY A 452 26.84 -20.47 -11.08
CA GLY A 452 27.96 -21.43 -11.07
C GLY A 452 29.12 -21.10 -10.12
N ARG A 453 28.86 -21.08 -8.82
CA ARG A 453 29.79 -21.07 -7.69
C ARG A 453 29.29 -22.16 -6.75
N GLY A 454 29.99 -23.30 -6.81
CA GLY A 454 29.67 -24.62 -6.26
C GLY A 454 28.79 -24.73 -5.01
N ASN A 455 27.98 -25.80 -5.00
CA ASN A 455 27.45 -26.56 -3.86
C ASN A 455 26.78 -25.85 -2.66
N GLU A 456 26.71 -24.53 -2.59
CA GLU A 456 26.00 -23.83 -1.51
C GLU A 456 24.51 -23.73 -1.85
N SER A 457 23.66 -24.42 -1.07
CA SER A 457 22.21 -24.32 -1.18
C SER A 457 21.76 -22.86 -0.99
N GLY A 458 20.64 -22.44 -1.61
CA GLY A 458 20.10 -21.09 -1.47
C GLY A 458 19.88 -20.69 0.00
N VAL A 459 19.53 -21.67 0.85
CA VAL A 459 19.41 -21.54 2.31
C VAL A 459 20.74 -21.24 2.97
N SER A 460 21.81 -21.95 2.58
CA SER A 460 23.17 -21.73 3.08
C SER A 460 23.66 -20.32 2.76
N ARG A 461 23.31 -19.78 1.58
CA ARG A 461 23.69 -18.41 1.21
C ARG A 461 22.98 -17.35 2.04
N ILE A 462 21.68 -17.53 2.28
CA ILE A 462 20.86 -16.60 3.08
C ILE A 462 21.30 -16.65 4.55
N ALA A 463 21.46 -17.84 5.13
CA ALA A 463 21.93 -18.02 6.51
C ALA A 463 23.32 -17.38 6.70
N LYS A 464 24.24 -17.58 5.75
CA LYS A 464 25.57 -16.96 5.77
C LYS A 464 25.50 -15.43 5.76
N GLN A 465 24.71 -14.85 4.86
CA GLN A 465 24.56 -13.38 4.77
C GLN A 465 23.98 -12.76 6.04
N GLU A 466 22.99 -13.43 6.66
CA GLU A 466 22.33 -12.87 7.84
C GLU A 466 23.17 -13.00 9.11
N ILE A 467 23.92 -14.11 9.27
CA ILE A 467 24.95 -14.25 10.31
C ILE A 467 26.02 -13.17 10.11
N GLU A 468 26.53 -12.99 8.88
CA GLU A 468 27.54 -11.99 8.57
C GLU A 468 27.03 -10.57 8.91
N ARG A 469 25.77 -10.28 8.63
CA ARG A 469 25.14 -8.97 8.92
C ARG A 469 25.01 -8.69 10.41
N GLU A 470 24.48 -9.65 11.18
CA GLU A 470 24.32 -9.51 12.63
C GLU A 470 25.68 -9.38 13.33
N ILE A 471 26.67 -10.19 12.94
CA ILE A 471 28.01 -10.13 13.54
C ILE A 471 28.77 -8.88 13.09
N ARG A 472 28.65 -8.44 11.83
CA ARG A 472 29.26 -7.18 11.36
C ARG A 472 28.67 -5.95 12.06
N SER A 473 27.44 -6.03 12.60
CA SER A 473 26.87 -4.92 13.39
C SER A 473 27.58 -4.68 14.72
N ILE A 474 28.35 -5.66 15.20
CA ILE A 474 29.05 -5.64 16.50
C ILE A 474 30.58 -5.76 16.39
N ALA A 475 31.10 -6.36 15.32
CA ALA A 475 32.52 -6.45 15.00
C ALA A 475 33.00 -5.17 14.29
N ARG A 476 34.27 -4.78 14.49
CA ARG A 476 34.87 -3.60 13.85
C ARG A 476 35.61 -3.96 12.57
N GLY A 477 36.14 -5.17 12.48
CA GLY A 477 36.92 -5.70 11.37
C GLY A 477 36.11 -6.48 10.34
N HIS A 478 36.83 -7.17 9.45
CA HIS A 478 36.21 -8.07 8.48
C HIS A 478 35.62 -9.29 9.19
N VAL A 479 34.47 -9.75 8.70
CA VAL A 479 33.78 -10.93 9.23
C VAL A 479 33.63 -11.92 8.08
N ASP A 480 34.13 -13.12 8.28
CA ASP A 480 33.96 -14.23 7.35
C ASP A 480 33.14 -15.33 8.01
N VAL A 481 32.15 -15.86 7.30
CA VAL A 481 31.24 -16.89 7.83
C VAL A 481 31.36 -18.15 6.99
N GLU A 482 31.59 -19.27 7.65
CA GLU A 482 31.58 -20.60 7.08
C GLU A 482 30.53 -21.46 7.77
N LEU A 483 29.55 -21.95 7.00
CA LEU A 483 28.54 -22.85 7.55
C LEU A 483 29.12 -24.26 7.68
N LYS A 484 29.02 -24.83 8.88
CA LYS A 484 29.40 -26.20 9.22
C LYS A 484 28.13 -27.05 9.39
N GLY A 485 27.36 -27.17 8.31
CA GLY A 485 26.04 -27.81 8.31
C GLY A 485 24.90 -26.80 8.33
N GLN A 486 23.71 -27.23 8.77
CA GLN A 486 22.49 -26.42 8.76
C GLN A 486 22.30 -25.61 10.05
N ASP A 487 22.79 -26.13 11.19
CA ASP A 487 22.56 -25.54 12.52
C ASP A 487 23.86 -25.04 13.18
N ARG A 488 24.98 -25.06 12.47
CA ARG A 488 26.30 -24.65 12.98
C ARG A 488 27.03 -23.75 12.00
N ALA A 489 27.60 -22.66 12.50
CA ALA A 489 28.41 -21.72 11.74
C ALA A 489 29.74 -21.46 12.45
N ALA A 490 30.84 -21.45 11.70
CA ALA A 490 32.11 -20.88 12.15
C ALA A 490 32.19 -19.44 11.65
N VAL A 491 32.40 -18.51 12.57
CA VAL A 491 32.48 -17.08 12.29
C VAL A 491 33.88 -16.59 12.64
N TYR A 492 34.60 -16.16 11.61
CA TYR A 492 35.96 -15.68 11.70
C TYR A 492 35.98 -14.16 11.81
N VAL A 493 36.59 -13.67 12.88
CA VAL A 493 36.72 -12.24 13.20
C VAL A 493 38.16 -11.90 13.57
N GLU A 494 38.47 -10.60 13.67
CA GLU A 494 39.76 -10.14 14.19
C GLU A 494 39.90 -10.52 15.67
N GLU A 495 41.13 -10.80 16.13
CA GLU A 495 41.41 -11.18 17.52
C GLU A 495 40.86 -10.16 18.53
N ASN A 496 40.92 -8.88 18.18
CA ASN A 496 40.40 -7.78 18.99
C ASN A 496 38.87 -7.73 19.07
N ASP A 497 38.16 -8.39 18.15
CA ASP A 497 36.69 -8.37 18.05
C ASP A 497 36.03 -9.57 18.76
N ILE A 498 36.76 -10.67 19.04
CA ILE A 498 36.22 -11.88 19.69
C ILE A 498 35.47 -11.54 20.98
N SER A 499 36.09 -10.74 21.86
CA SER A 499 35.49 -10.36 23.14
C SER A 499 34.22 -9.50 22.99
N TYR A 500 34.12 -8.71 21.92
CA TYR A 500 32.95 -7.86 21.64
C TYR A 500 31.80 -8.64 21.02
N VAL A 501 32.12 -9.63 20.20
CA VAL A 501 31.16 -10.53 19.55
C VAL A 501 30.54 -11.49 20.57
N ILE A 502 31.37 -12.14 21.39
CA ILE A 502 30.92 -13.07 22.44
C ILE A 502 30.17 -12.33 23.56
N GLY A 503 30.66 -11.15 23.94
CA GLY A 503 30.09 -10.36 25.04
C GLY A 503 30.42 -10.92 26.43
N LYS A 504 30.03 -10.20 27.48
CA LYS A 504 30.34 -10.59 28.87
C LYS A 504 29.64 -11.91 29.21
N GLY A 505 30.44 -12.96 29.43
CA GLY A 505 29.93 -14.29 29.79
C GLY A 505 29.16 -15.00 28.67
N GLY A 506 29.39 -14.64 27.40
CA GLY A 506 28.72 -15.27 26.25
C GLY A 506 27.33 -14.71 25.93
N GLY A 507 26.75 -13.84 26.76
CA GLY A 507 25.36 -13.44 26.60
C GLY A 507 25.01 -12.82 25.24
N ARG A 508 25.95 -12.08 24.62
CA ARG A 508 25.66 -11.43 23.33
C ARG A 508 25.66 -12.43 22.17
N ILE A 509 26.58 -13.39 22.16
CA ILE A 509 26.56 -14.43 21.12
C ILE A 509 25.37 -15.34 21.31
N THR A 510 25.03 -15.70 22.56
CA THR A 510 23.84 -16.51 22.86
C THR A 510 22.54 -15.81 22.43
N ASP A 511 22.40 -14.49 22.64
CA ASP A 511 21.25 -13.73 22.13
C ASP A 511 21.13 -13.80 20.60
N ILE A 512 22.27 -13.82 19.88
CA ILE A 512 22.31 -13.93 18.42
C ILE A 512 22.00 -15.36 17.99
N GLU A 513 22.57 -16.37 18.66
CA GLU A 513 22.29 -17.79 18.45
C GLU A 513 20.80 -18.11 18.69
N GLU A 514 20.17 -17.57 19.73
CA GLU A 514 18.73 -17.74 20.00
C GLU A 514 17.84 -17.08 18.93
N ARG A 515 18.25 -15.92 18.41
CA ARG A 515 17.52 -15.19 17.35
C ARG A 515 17.65 -15.85 15.97
N LEU A 516 18.82 -16.44 15.68
CA LEU A 516 19.12 -17.08 14.39
C LEU A 516 18.85 -18.60 14.40
N GLY A 517 18.80 -19.21 15.58
CA GLY A 517 18.63 -20.66 15.77
C GLY A 517 19.81 -21.48 15.26
N ILE A 518 21.03 -20.93 15.30
CA ILE A 518 22.27 -21.56 14.80
C ILE A 518 23.33 -21.40 15.88
N ASP A 519 24.07 -22.48 16.18
CA ASP A 519 25.26 -22.46 17.03
C ASP A 519 26.41 -21.74 16.30
N ILE A 520 26.98 -20.72 16.93
CA ILE A 520 28.04 -19.88 16.34
C ILE A 520 29.36 -20.09 17.06
N ASP A 521 30.30 -20.72 16.36
CA ASP A 521 31.68 -20.91 16.79
C ASP A 521 32.54 -19.72 16.33
N VAL A 522 32.89 -18.82 17.25
CA VAL A 522 33.67 -17.60 16.97
C VAL A 522 35.17 -17.90 17.03
N ARG A 523 35.88 -17.65 15.92
CA ARG A 523 37.30 -17.95 15.73
C ARG A 523 38.09 -16.76 15.18
N THR A 524 39.41 -16.81 15.22
CA THR A 524 40.26 -15.80 14.57
C THR A 524 40.42 -16.09 13.08
N HIS A 525 40.67 -15.06 12.27
CA HIS A 525 41.00 -15.24 10.84
C HIS A 525 42.21 -16.14 10.59
N GLU A 526 43.16 -16.25 11.53
CA GLU A 526 44.31 -17.16 11.42
C GLU A 526 43.89 -18.64 11.44
N GLU A 527 42.75 -18.95 12.06
CA GLU A 527 42.16 -20.29 12.13
C GLU A 527 41.27 -20.60 10.92
N ASN A 528 41.18 -19.69 9.94
CA ASN A 528 40.38 -19.86 8.73
C ASN A 528 41.10 -20.80 7.73
N PRO A 529 40.56 -22.00 7.45
CA PRO A 529 41.20 -22.98 6.56
C PRO A 529 41.35 -22.47 5.10
N LYS A 530 40.64 -21.41 4.71
CA LYS A 530 40.72 -20.80 3.37
C LYS A 530 41.85 -19.78 3.20
N MET A 531 42.46 -19.32 4.29
CA MET A 531 43.50 -18.27 4.27
C MET A 531 44.94 -18.83 4.33
N GLY A 532 45.11 -20.14 4.56
CA GLY A 532 46.41 -20.81 4.69
C GLY A 532 47.20 -21.09 3.38
N SER A 533 46.82 -20.51 2.24
CA SER A 533 47.42 -20.83 0.93
C SER A 533 47.97 -19.62 0.12
N SER A 534 48.33 -18.51 0.77
CA SER A 534 48.99 -17.42 0.06
C SER A 534 49.94 -16.62 0.96
N GLY A 535 51.24 -16.91 0.88
CA GLY A 535 52.25 -15.99 1.41
C GLY A 535 53.54 -16.63 1.93
N SER A 536 54.32 -17.29 1.08
CA SER A 536 55.77 -17.42 1.30
C SER A 536 56.46 -17.53 -0.05
N ALA A 537 56.67 -16.36 -0.67
CA ALA A 537 57.52 -16.21 -1.84
C ALA A 537 59.00 -16.20 -1.40
N GLU A 538 59.71 -17.17 -1.95
CA GLU A 538 61.13 -17.31 -2.16
C GLU A 538 62.00 -16.05 -1.99
N ASN A 539 63.03 -16.17 -1.15
CA ASN A 539 64.32 -15.57 -1.43
C ASN A 539 65.39 -16.67 -1.29
N GLY A 540 65.88 -17.13 -2.44
CA GLY A 540 66.88 -18.18 -2.53
C GLY A 540 68.29 -17.69 -2.25
N SER A 541 69.05 -18.48 -1.50
CA SER A 541 70.50 -18.56 -1.64
C SER A 541 71.04 -19.88 -1.10
N GLY A 542 71.45 -20.75 -2.03
CA GLY A 542 72.68 -21.57 -1.99
C GLY A 542 72.91 -22.58 -0.87
N GLY A 543 73.09 -23.85 -1.24
CA GLY A 543 73.85 -24.81 -0.43
C GLY A 543 73.58 -26.27 -0.76
N ALA A 544 74.48 -26.89 -1.51
CA ALA A 544 74.48 -28.31 -1.84
C ALA A 544 74.64 -29.23 -0.60
N GLY A 545 74.02 -30.40 -0.62
CA GLY A 545 74.32 -31.48 0.33
C GLY A 545 73.33 -32.63 0.19
N GLY A 546 73.81 -33.82 -0.19
CA GLY A 546 72.97 -34.94 -0.59
C GLY A 546 72.59 -35.93 0.51
N ALA A 547 71.93 -37.00 0.02
CA ALA A 547 71.75 -38.33 0.58
C ALA A 547 70.93 -38.50 1.88
N GLY A 548 70.00 -39.45 1.83
CA GLY A 548 69.47 -40.14 3.01
C GLY A 548 67.96 -40.24 3.02
N GLY A 549 67.41 -41.29 2.40
CA GLY A 549 66.07 -41.75 2.74
C GLY A 549 66.09 -42.46 4.09
N ALA A 550 65.14 -42.13 4.97
CA ALA A 550 64.54 -43.02 5.97
C ALA A 550 63.52 -42.28 6.85
N SER A 551 62.65 -43.08 7.46
CA SER A 551 61.69 -42.80 8.55
C SER A 551 60.37 -42.17 8.10
N GLY A 552 59.23 -42.59 8.64
CA GLY A 552 58.99 -43.38 9.85
C GLY A 552 57.69 -42.90 10.45
N GLY A 553 56.80 -43.82 10.81
CA GLY A 553 55.54 -43.49 11.49
C GLY A 553 55.79 -42.78 12.81
N ILE A 554 54.92 -41.82 13.14
CA ILE A 554 54.95 -41.07 14.40
C ILE A 554 53.80 -41.59 15.28
N ASN A 555 54.16 -42.09 16.46
CA ASN A 555 53.24 -42.41 17.57
C ASN A 555 52.78 -41.12 18.26
N ALA A 556 51.51 -41.07 18.69
CA ALA A 556 50.94 -40.02 19.54
C ALA A 556 51.39 -40.16 21.01
N PRO A 557 51.48 -39.07 21.79
CA PRO A 557 51.90 -39.10 23.20
C PRO A 557 50.86 -39.78 24.11
N GLU A 558 51.30 -40.66 25.01
CA GLU A 558 50.48 -41.31 26.04
C GLU A 558 50.15 -40.33 27.18
N GLY A 559 48.86 -40.06 27.42
CA GLY A 559 48.36 -39.23 28.54
C GLY A 559 48.32 -39.96 29.88
N GLU A 560 48.24 -39.21 30.98
CA GLU A 560 48.13 -39.73 32.35
C GLU A 560 46.73 -40.28 32.61
N ILE A 561 46.62 -41.49 33.16
CA ILE A 561 45.33 -42.13 33.42
C ILE A 561 44.82 -41.69 34.79
N VAL A 562 43.61 -41.13 34.83
CA VAL A 562 42.99 -40.60 36.04
C VAL A 562 41.67 -41.31 36.35
N THR A 563 41.31 -41.38 37.62
CA THR A 563 40.00 -41.91 38.05
C THR A 563 39.18 -40.78 38.65
N PRO A 564 38.11 -40.31 37.96
CA PRO A 564 37.27 -39.25 38.48
C PRO A 564 36.45 -39.70 39.71
N GLU A 565 36.34 -38.84 40.72
CA GLU A 565 35.49 -39.03 41.89
C GLU A 565 34.16 -38.27 41.71
N ILE A 566 33.04 -39.00 41.72
CA ILE A 566 31.69 -38.41 41.61
C ILE A 566 31.18 -38.02 43.00
N THR A 567 30.85 -36.75 43.18
CA THR A 567 30.18 -36.23 44.38
C THR A 567 28.72 -35.86 44.08
N SER A 568 27.98 -35.40 45.11
CA SER A 568 26.59 -34.95 44.93
C SER A 568 26.46 -33.67 44.09
N ARG A 569 27.53 -32.91 43.88
CA ARG A 569 27.49 -31.62 43.16
C ARG A 569 28.51 -31.48 42.04
N HIS A 570 29.63 -32.20 42.11
CA HIS A 570 30.72 -32.12 41.12
C HIS A 570 31.29 -33.49 40.81
N ILE A 571 31.84 -33.64 39.61
CA ILE A 571 32.77 -34.71 39.28
C ILE A 571 34.19 -34.13 39.37
N VAL A 572 35.03 -34.75 40.21
CA VAL A 572 36.35 -34.24 40.54
C VAL A 572 37.42 -35.17 39.96
N VAL A 573 38.24 -34.65 39.06
CA VAL A 573 39.40 -35.35 38.53
C VAL A 573 40.63 -34.87 39.29
N ARG A 574 41.25 -35.74 40.09
CA ARG A 574 42.47 -35.41 40.84
C ARG A 574 43.71 -35.89 40.09
N MET A 575 44.74 -35.07 40.10
CA MET A 575 46.05 -35.34 39.52
C MET A 575 47.16 -34.75 40.39
N ASP A 576 48.29 -35.46 40.45
CA ASP A 576 49.41 -35.10 41.30
C ASP A 576 50.32 -34.01 40.67
N GLY A 577 50.03 -33.58 39.42
CA GLY A 577 50.80 -32.61 38.63
C GLY A 577 49.95 -31.58 37.85
N HIS A 578 50.60 -30.79 36.98
CA HIS A 578 49.97 -29.83 36.04
C HIS A 578 49.19 -28.64 36.66
N VAL A 579 49.45 -28.29 37.91
CA VAL A 579 48.77 -27.16 38.59
C VAL A 579 48.92 -25.84 37.83
N GLY A 580 47.80 -25.27 37.40
CA GLY A 580 47.74 -24.01 36.65
C GLY A 580 47.96 -24.16 35.14
N GLU A 581 48.20 -25.37 34.65
CA GLU A 581 48.33 -25.67 33.22
C GLU A 581 46.97 -26.08 32.65
N THR A 582 46.78 -25.79 31.36
CA THR A 582 45.61 -26.22 30.60
C THR A 582 45.87 -27.63 30.08
N VAL A 583 44.94 -28.53 30.38
CA VAL A 583 45.04 -29.95 30.03
C VAL A 583 43.80 -30.39 29.27
N GLU A 584 44.00 -31.35 28.38
CA GLU A 584 42.98 -32.00 27.59
C GLU A 584 42.53 -33.28 28.29
N VAL A 585 41.23 -33.40 28.57
CA VAL A 585 40.64 -34.61 29.17
C VAL A 585 40.02 -35.45 28.06
N ARG A 586 40.39 -36.73 28.01
CA ARG A 586 39.97 -37.70 27.02
C ARG A 586 39.32 -38.91 27.66
N ALA A 587 38.36 -39.54 26.98
CA ALA A 587 37.78 -40.83 27.35
C ALA A 587 38.03 -41.86 26.24
N GLY A 588 38.68 -42.98 26.57
CA GLY A 588 39.01 -44.02 25.59
C GLY A 588 39.93 -43.54 24.45
N GLY A 589 40.61 -42.41 24.63
CA GLY A 589 41.46 -41.77 23.60
C GLY A 589 40.80 -40.65 22.80
N GLU A 590 39.49 -40.42 22.96
CA GLU A 590 38.76 -39.32 22.30
C GLU A 590 38.65 -38.09 23.20
N TYR A 591 38.76 -36.89 22.61
CA TYR A 591 38.63 -35.61 23.30
C TYR A 591 37.24 -35.44 23.92
N LEU A 592 37.18 -35.06 25.20
CA LEU A 592 35.96 -34.62 25.85
C LEU A 592 35.94 -33.10 26.01
N PHE A 593 36.91 -32.56 26.75
CA PHE A 593 36.99 -31.13 27.02
C PHE A 593 38.39 -30.71 27.49
N THR A 594 38.65 -29.42 27.43
CA THR A 594 39.89 -28.80 27.92
C THR A 594 39.59 -28.03 29.21
N ALA A 595 40.44 -28.18 30.22
CA ALA A 595 40.30 -27.49 31.50
C ALA A 595 41.66 -27.14 32.11
N THR A 596 41.68 -26.06 32.90
CA THR A 596 42.87 -25.68 33.66
C THR A 596 42.86 -26.35 35.03
N VAL A 597 43.98 -26.97 35.42
CA VAL A 597 44.08 -27.66 36.71
C VAL A 597 44.13 -26.65 37.85
N GLY A 598 43.26 -26.82 38.84
CA GLY A 598 43.16 -25.95 40.00
C GLY A 598 44.42 -25.98 40.87
N ARG A 599 44.57 -24.98 41.75
CA ARG A 599 45.70 -24.88 42.69
C ARG A 599 45.84 -26.08 43.64
N GLY A 600 44.78 -26.88 43.79
CA GLY A 600 44.74 -28.12 44.58
C GLY A 600 45.10 -29.39 43.82
N GLY A 601 45.46 -29.31 42.53
CA GLY A 601 45.72 -30.48 41.70
C GLY A 601 44.45 -31.16 41.18
N ASP A 602 43.34 -30.42 41.08
CA ASP A 602 42.04 -30.98 40.73
C ASP A 602 41.30 -30.16 39.66
N ILE A 603 40.54 -30.87 38.82
CA ILE A 603 39.56 -30.31 37.89
C ILE A 603 38.17 -30.66 38.43
N GLN A 604 37.33 -29.64 38.63
CA GLN A 604 35.97 -29.82 39.14
C GLN A 604 34.96 -29.47 38.05
N VAL A 605 34.17 -30.46 37.62
CA VAL A 605 33.08 -30.28 36.66
C VAL A 605 31.76 -30.32 37.42
N SER A 606 30.90 -29.30 37.24
CA SER A 606 29.61 -29.22 37.94
C SER A 606 28.61 -30.20 37.34
N ARG A 607 27.94 -31.00 38.18
CA ARG A 607 26.93 -31.96 37.72
C ARG A 607 25.70 -31.24 37.13
N GLY A 608 25.16 -31.77 36.03
CA GLY A 608 24.08 -31.16 35.25
C GLY A 608 24.57 -30.22 34.13
N SER A 609 25.88 -30.19 33.87
CA SER A 609 26.44 -29.64 32.63
C SER A 609 26.58 -30.75 31.59
N ALA A 610 26.48 -30.42 30.30
CA ALA A 610 26.66 -31.39 29.22
C ALA A 610 28.01 -32.13 29.33
N ILE A 611 29.07 -31.43 29.77
CA ILE A 611 30.40 -32.02 30.01
C ILE A 611 30.37 -33.04 31.17
N ALA A 612 29.61 -32.78 32.24
CA ALA A 612 29.45 -33.73 33.33
C ALA A 612 28.65 -34.97 32.91
N ASP A 613 27.63 -34.79 32.07
CA ASP A 613 26.80 -35.88 31.57
C ASP A 613 27.63 -36.81 30.65
N GLU A 614 28.45 -36.24 29.77
CA GLU A 614 29.38 -37.01 28.93
C GLU A 614 30.47 -37.75 29.75
N LEU A 615 30.99 -37.11 30.80
CA LEU A 615 31.99 -37.74 31.67
C LEU A 615 31.37 -38.84 32.54
N GLU A 616 30.13 -38.69 33.00
CA GLU A 616 29.36 -39.74 33.69
C GLU A 616 29.09 -40.92 32.76
N ASP A 617 28.66 -40.66 31.52
CA ASP A 617 28.45 -41.69 30.50
C ASP A 617 29.73 -42.47 30.19
N ALA A 618 30.88 -41.79 30.11
CA ALA A 618 32.18 -42.42 29.88
C ALA A 618 32.60 -43.32 31.06
N ILE A 619 32.36 -42.88 32.29
CA ILE A 619 32.62 -43.65 33.52
C ILE A 619 31.71 -44.88 33.59
N ASP A 620 30.42 -44.72 33.29
CA ASP A 620 29.44 -45.81 33.30
C ASP A 620 29.76 -46.87 32.24
N ARG A 621 30.30 -46.44 31.09
CA ARG A 621 30.82 -47.32 30.03
C ARG A 621 32.20 -47.92 30.37
N LYS A 622 32.76 -47.61 31.55
CA LYS A 622 34.09 -48.04 32.02
C LYS A 622 35.22 -47.66 31.06
N GLN A 623 35.06 -46.55 30.35
CA GLN A 623 36.12 -46.03 29.49
C GLN A 623 37.26 -45.46 30.33
N GLN A 624 38.47 -45.59 29.82
CA GLN A 624 39.66 -45.09 30.48
C GLN A 624 39.73 -43.57 30.29
N ILE A 625 39.73 -42.82 31.40
CA ILE A 625 39.88 -41.37 31.34
C ILE A 625 41.37 -41.03 31.40
N THR A 626 41.85 -40.30 30.41
CA THR A 626 43.23 -39.84 30.32
C THR A 626 43.29 -38.33 30.23
N VAL A 627 44.35 -37.76 30.79
CA VAL A 627 44.63 -36.33 30.74
C VAL A 627 45.95 -36.13 30.01
N VAL A 628 45.94 -35.28 29.00
CA VAL A 628 47.10 -34.94 28.20
C VAL A 628 47.38 -33.45 28.38
N PRO A 629 48.62 -33.02 28.63
CA PRO A 629 48.97 -31.60 28.60
C PRO A 629 48.62 -31.02 27.21
N ALA A 630 47.88 -29.90 27.19
CA ALA A 630 47.45 -29.25 25.96
C ALA A 630 48.54 -28.35 25.35
#